data_AF-A0A6M3K9I3-F1
#
_entry.id   AF-A0A6M3K9I3-F1
#
_cell.length_a   1.000
_cell.length_b   1.000
_cell.length_c   1.000
_cell.angle_alpha   90.00
_cell.angle_beta   90.00
_cell.angle_gamma   90.00
#
_symmetry.space_group_name_H-M   'P 1'
#
loop_
_entity.id
_entity.type
_entity.pdbx_description
1 polymer ?
#
loop_
_entity_poly.entity_id
_entity_poly.type
_entity_poly.pdbx_seq_one_letter_code
_entity_poly.pdbx_strand_id
1 'polypeptide(L)'
;MKELIGKVFRILQTAVQRGASDVPFNVAANVKRLVDAGGQVTLAEVKATQDAIKTAAAFSVYADEEKEELRTLLAEAQSMEKNVSTQPALEVAATLQAREDTDDENDLRFSVRLLKSGITVDGHYDFSAEAVRQSVGLFEGVQCFADHAPEGNVPSVRDLVGWFVAPHVVDLDSGVVAVDATLHVLKASEFSKMLREVAECKAFNTVGLSINGTGTHTMTQGANGGQVRRVDKFTAMSSCDLVTKPNAGGAILELRAAIYTAASRLTSVPTPAKNITSTVTAPPAAPDGNAAVLSELEELRNGLQQDRLSSQIDKLIASSNLPTPALKMVESRVRTAETIQAAKDILNDAVSIWAVAIEDGARKKTTDVTVTAQPTRKILALQGMIAGMPIDEVQPYSSLRQAYSELSGLNVSAMSPQEYARSLIRGAWGFDSSVSSRITASIDETDWPYALGQALLREVVRQYQLPKFNEWRDLVGPNISNLNDMRETTRIRTGYFDVLPTVAKGGTYQPLAEPSEEVITYTPTKRGGTADFTWEDALNDDLGRLKEIPGKLALSAKVTLWYYVLNEIAKATPTSMTYDDVAWFHADHSNLGSTALTVAGITAVRKAIMTQTVLSASTINIGATPKYLWIPPSLEGTARKILMSDLDPDIADYAAANPWKDAFEIRIIPFWDAIDDNAWAMTADPAMVPVIEVGFLGGKETPDLATEAENSGSNFSADKVTYRIRQVFGLKPLDHRGVYKQVPA
;
A
#
# COMPACT_ATOMS: atom_id res chain seq x y z
N MET A 1 -36.25 -25.53 -14.37
CA MET A 1 -37.28 -24.47 -14.45
C MET A 1 -37.75 -24.18 -15.88
N LYS A 2 -36.89 -23.95 -16.87
CA LYS A 2 -37.31 -23.75 -18.28
C LYS A 2 -38.25 -24.85 -18.82
N GLU A 3 -37.97 -26.11 -18.47
CA GLU A 3 -38.84 -27.23 -18.85
C GLU A 3 -40.22 -27.18 -18.16
N LEU A 4 -40.28 -26.84 -16.86
CA LEU A 4 -41.52 -26.67 -16.10
C LEU A 4 -42.36 -25.52 -16.67
N ILE A 5 -41.72 -24.37 -16.92
CA ILE A 5 -42.31 -23.19 -17.55
C ILE A 5 -42.83 -23.56 -18.95
N GLY A 6 -42.09 -24.36 -19.71
CA GLY A 6 -42.51 -24.86 -21.02
C GLY A 6 -43.70 -25.85 -20.99
N LYS A 7 -43.84 -26.65 -19.91
CA LYS A 7 -44.99 -27.54 -19.69
C LYS A 7 -46.24 -26.74 -19.32
N VAL A 8 -46.11 -25.81 -18.37
CA VAL A 8 -47.21 -24.89 -17.98
C VAL A 8 -47.66 -24.05 -19.16
N PHE A 9 -46.73 -23.53 -19.97
CA PHE A 9 -47.07 -22.78 -21.18
C PHE A 9 -47.89 -23.59 -22.20
N ARG A 10 -47.52 -24.86 -22.42
CA ARG A 10 -48.26 -25.76 -23.32
C ARG A 10 -49.69 -26.00 -22.81
N ILE A 11 -49.86 -26.28 -21.52
CA ILE A 11 -51.18 -26.49 -20.91
C ILE A 11 -52.06 -25.23 -21.04
N LEU A 12 -51.48 -24.05 -20.77
CA LEU A 12 -52.17 -22.76 -20.92
C LEU A 12 -52.54 -22.49 -22.39
N GLN A 13 -51.67 -22.81 -23.36
CA GLN A 13 -51.98 -22.67 -24.78
C GLN A 13 -53.12 -23.60 -25.22
N THR A 14 -53.14 -24.85 -24.75
CA THR A 14 -54.22 -25.79 -25.05
C THR A 14 -55.56 -25.35 -24.46
N ALA A 15 -55.56 -24.73 -23.28
CA ALA A 15 -56.76 -24.16 -22.67
C ALA A 15 -57.32 -22.95 -23.45
N VAL A 16 -56.45 -22.05 -23.91
CA VAL A 16 -56.84 -20.92 -24.77
C VAL A 16 -57.42 -21.43 -26.09
N GLN A 17 -56.85 -22.48 -26.68
CA GLN A 17 -57.39 -23.10 -27.90
C GLN A 17 -58.77 -23.77 -27.71
N ARG A 18 -59.12 -24.18 -26.48
CA ARG A 18 -60.43 -24.75 -26.11
C ARG A 18 -61.47 -23.70 -25.69
N GLY A 19 -61.19 -22.41 -25.89
CA GLY A 19 -62.16 -21.33 -25.70
C GLY A 19 -62.18 -20.69 -24.31
N ALA A 20 -61.16 -20.92 -23.47
CA ALA A 20 -60.97 -20.14 -22.24
C ALA A 20 -60.50 -18.71 -22.60
N SER A 21 -61.44 -17.78 -22.79
CA SER A 21 -61.13 -16.39 -23.20
C SER A 21 -60.46 -15.55 -22.11
N ASP A 22 -60.49 -16.00 -20.85
CA ASP A 22 -60.08 -15.20 -19.68
C ASP A 22 -58.74 -15.65 -19.06
N VAL A 23 -57.90 -16.40 -19.79
CA VAL A 23 -56.51 -16.63 -19.36
C VAL A 23 -55.75 -15.30 -19.51
N PRO A 24 -55.19 -14.70 -18.43
CA PRO A 24 -54.57 -13.39 -18.51
C PRO A 24 -53.40 -13.41 -19.51
N PHE A 25 -53.54 -12.68 -20.62
CA PHE A 25 -52.57 -12.64 -21.72
C PHE A 25 -51.14 -12.29 -21.24
N ASN A 26 -51.04 -11.56 -20.12
CA ASN A 26 -49.78 -11.20 -19.47
C ASN A 26 -49.01 -12.38 -18.86
N VAL A 27 -49.70 -13.45 -18.43
CA VAL A 27 -49.06 -14.63 -17.83
C VAL A 27 -48.33 -15.44 -18.90
N ALA A 28 -48.97 -15.69 -20.05
CA ALA A 28 -48.36 -16.40 -21.17
C ALA A 28 -47.17 -15.61 -21.76
N ALA A 29 -47.27 -14.28 -21.84
CA ALA A 29 -46.20 -13.41 -22.34
C ALA A 29 -44.97 -13.39 -21.40
N ASN A 30 -45.19 -13.36 -20.08
CA ASN A 30 -44.10 -13.40 -19.09
C ASN A 30 -43.41 -14.78 -19.06
N VAL A 31 -44.17 -15.86 -19.16
CA VAL A 31 -43.66 -17.24 -19.23
C VAL A 31 -42.81 -17.44 -20.49
N LYS A 32 -43.25 -16.91 -21.64
CA LYS A 32 -42.48 -16.97 -22.89
C LYS A 32 -41.16 -16.19 -22.79
N ARG A 33 -41.17 -14.97 -22.24
CA ARG A 33 -39.94 -14.18 -21.99
C ARG A 33 -38.91 -14.95 -21.15
N LEU A 34 -39.36 -15.69 -20.13
CA LEU A 34 -38.47 -16.44 -19.22
C LEU A 34 -37.83 -17.68 -19.87
N VAL A 35 -38.51 -18.33 -20.83
CA VAL A 35 -37.91 -19.43 -21.61
C VAL A 35 -36.77 -18.90 -22.50
N ASP A 36 -37.01 -17.74 -23.11
CA ASP A 36 -36.13 -17.15 -24.12
C ASP A 36 -34.88 -16.47 -23.51
N ALA A 37 -34.93 -15.98 -22.26
CA ALA A 37 -33.90 -15.10 -21.67
C ALA A 37 -32.62 -15.75 -21.09
N GLY A 38 -32.35 -17.03 -21.31
CA GLY A 38 -30.96 -17.57 -21.20
C GLY A 38 -30.18 -17.56 -19.86
N GLY A 39 -30.63 -16.94 -18.76
CA GLY A 39 -29.81 -16.72 -17.53
C GLY A 39 -30.38 -17.29 -16.21
N GLN A 40 -29.59 -17.25 -15.13
CA GLN A 40 -29.88 -17.81 -13.79
C GLN A 40 -31.23 -17.35 -13.20
N VAL A 41 -31.90 -18.24 -12.47
CA VAL A 41 -33.28 -18.13 -11.97
C VAL A 41 -33.34 -17.46 -10.60
N THR A 42 -34.19 -16.45 -10.41
CA THR A 42 -34.39 -15.73 -9.14
C THR A 42 -35.63 -16.20 -8.36
N LEU A 43 -35.62 -16.04 -7.02
CA LEU A 43 -36.76 -16.43 -6.15
C LEU A 43 -38.07 -15.71 -6.53
N ALA A 44 -37.98 -14.47 -7.04
CA ALA A 44 -39.13 -13.71 -7.51
C ALA A 44 -39.80 -14.37 -8.74
N GLU A 45 -39.01 -14.94 -9.65
CA GLU A 45 -39.51 -15.63 -10.85
C GLU A 45 -40.15 -16.98 -10.51
N VAL A 46 -39.64 -17.68 -9.49
CA VAL A 46 -40.26 -18.93 -8.97
C VAL A 46 -41.64 -18.64 -8.39
N LYS A 47 -41.76 -17.59 -7.56
CA LYS A 47 -43.04 -17.18 -6.96
C LYS A 47 -44.06 -16.74 -8.01
N ALA A 48 -43.62 -15.94 -8.99
CA ALA A 48 -44.47 -15.54 -10.12
C ALA A 48 -45.01 -16.74 -10.92
N THR A 49 -44.19 -17.79 -11.09
CA THR A 49 -44.59 -19.03 -11.77
C THR A 49 -45.61 -19.83 -10.95
N GLN A 50 -45.46 -19.90 -9.62
CA GLN A 50 -46.45 -20.55 -8.76
C GLN A 50 -47.80 -19.84 -8.78
N ASP A 51 -47.80 -18.51 -8.75
CA ASP A 51 -49.04 -17.73 -8.78
C ASP A 51 -49.75 -17.88 -10.13
N ALA A 52 -49.00 -18.00 -11.23
CA ALA A 52 -49.54 -18.35 -12.53
C ALA A 52 -50.21 -19.75 -12.55
N ILE A 53 -49.57 -20.77 -11.96
CA ILE A 53 -50.13 -22.13 -11.88
C ILE A 53 -51.38 -22.18 -11.00
N LYS A 54 -51.38 -21.49 -9.84
CA LYS A 54 -52.56 -21.40 -8.96
C LYS A 54 -53.72 -20.70 -9.65
N THR A 55 -53.44 -19.62 -10.37
CA THR A 55 -54.46 -18.90 -11.14
C THR A 55 -55.04 -19.78 -12.24
N ALA A 56 -54.20 -20.56 -12.94
CA ALA A 56 -54.65 -21.51 -13.95
C ALA A 56 -55.52 -22.63 -13.37
N ALA A 57 -55.12 -23.23 -12.25
CA ALA A 57 -55.85 -24.32 -11.61
C ALA A 57 -57.24 -23.92 -11.07
N ALA A 58 -57.49 -22.62 -10.88
CA ALA A 58 -58.78 -22.10 -10.41
C ALA A 58 -59.86 -22.03 -11.50
N PHE A 59 -59.51 -22.17 -12.79
CA PHE A 59 -60.49 -22.15 -13.88
C PHE A 59 -61.19 -23.49 -14.03
N SER A 60 -62.52 -23.46 -14.22
CA SER A 60 -63.37 -24.64 -14.33
C SER A 60 -63.21 -25.43 -15.65
N VAL A 61 -62.47 -24.88 -16.62
CA VAL A 61 -62.36 -25.39 -18.00
C VAL A 61 -61.41 -26.60 -18.13
N TYR A 62 -60.56 -26.86 -17.14
CA TYR A 62 -59.61 -27.97 -17.17
C TYR A 62 -60.25 -29.31 -16.76
N ALA A 63 -59.93 -30.37 -17.49
CA ALA A 63 -60.30 -31.74 -17.11
C ALA A 63 -59.57 -32.16 -15.82
N ASP A 64 -60.11 -33.14 -15.09
CA ASP A 64 -59.56 -33.55 -13.78
C ASP A 64 -58.10 -34.01 -13.88
N GLU A 65 -57.73 -34.67 -14.99
CA GLU A 65 -56.34 -35.09 -15.28
C GLU A 65 -55.40 -33.89 -15.46
N GLU A 66 -55.84 -32.82 -16.14
CA GLU A 66 -55.05 -31.61 -16.36
C GLU A 66 -54.90 -30.79 -15.07
N LYS A 67 -55.93 -30.79 -14.20
CA LYS A 67 -55.86 -30.19 -12.86
C LYS A 67 -54.88 -30.94 -11.96
N GLU A 68 -54.81 -32.25 -12.09
CA GLU A 68 -53.86 -33.06 -11.32
C GLU A 68 -52.42 -32.87 -11.82
N GLU A 69 -52.21 -32.72 -13.13
CA GLU A 69 -50.92 -32.35 -13.69
C GLU A 69 -50.49 -30.94 -13.23
N LEU A 70 -51.40 -29.96 -13.20
CA LEU A 70 -51.12 -28.61 -12.67
C LEU A 70 -50.80 -28.62 -11.17
N ARG A 71 -51.46 -29.47 -10.37
CA ARG A 71 -51.13 -29.65 -8.94
C ARG A 71 -49.74 -30.26 -8.76
N THR A 72 -49.40 -31.24 -9.59
CA THR A 72 -48.07 -31.87 -9.57
C THR A 72 -46.99 -30.85 -9.92
N LEU A 73 -47.20 -30.04 -10.96
CA LEU A 73 -46.29 -28.97 -11.36
C LEU A 73 -46.19 -27.85 -10.30
N LEU A 74 -47.27 -27.54 -9.58
CA LEU A 74 -47.25 -26.60 -8.46
C LEU A 74 -46.41 -27.15 -7.31
N ALA A 75 -46.53 -28.44 -6.98
CA ALA A 75 -45.73 -29.09 -5.96
C ALA A 75 -44.24 -29.11 -6.34
N GLU A 76 -43.90 -29.36 -7.61
CA GLU A 76 -42.54 -29.27 -8.12
C GLU A 76 -41.98 -27.83 -8.00
N ALA A 77 -42.78 -26.82 -8.34
CA ALA A 77 -42.42 -25.41 -8.21
C ALA A 77 -42.25 -24.96 -6.76
N GLN A 78 -43.04 -25.50 -5.82
CA GLN A 78 -42.89 -25.28 -4.39
C GLN A 78 -41.65 -25.96 -3.81
N SER A 79 -41.30 -27.15 -4.31
CA SER A 79 -40.03 -27.80 -3.95
C SER A 79 -38.83 -26.99 -4.44
N MET A 80 -38.93 -26.38 -5.63
CA MET A 80 -37.89 -25.50 -6.16
C MET A 80 -37.79 -24.18 -5.40
N GLU A 81 -38.89 -23.58 -4.95
CA GLU A 81 -38.84 -22.42 -4.06
C GLU A 81 -38.14 -22.77 -2.76
N LYS A 82 -38.41 -23.96 -2.20
CA LYS A 82 -37.71 -24.45 -1.01
C LYS A 82 -36.21 -24.57 -1.30
N ASN A 83 -35.81 -25.11 -2.45
CA ASN A 83 -34.40 -25.24 -2.85
C ASN A 83 -33.70 -23.88 -3.08
N VAL A 84 -34.37 -22.91 -3.71
CA VAL A 84 -33.83 -21.54 -3.96
C VAL A 84 -33.87 -20.68 -2.69
N SER A 85 -34.86 -20.86 -1.81
CA SER A 85 -34.93 -20.22 -0.49
C SER A 85 -33.93 -20.83 0.49
N THR A 86 -33.51 -22.08 0.30
CA THR A 86 -32.41 -22.68 1.06
C THR A 86 -31.04 -22.39 0.47
N GLN A 87 -30.92 -21.87 -0.76
CA GLN A 87 -29.63 -21.46 -1.33
C GLN A 87 -28.90 -20.38 -0.50
N PRO A 88 -29.54 -19.30 0.00
CA PRO A 88 -28.83 -18.37 0.89
C PRO A 88 -28.49 -18.99 2.25
N ALA A 89 -29.27 -19.97 2.75
CA ALA A 89 -28.99 -20.66 4.01
C ALA A 89 -27.93 -21.77 3.89
N LEU A 90 -27.82 -22.43 2.73
CA LEU A 90 -26.79 -23.41 2.39
C LEU A 90 -25.50 -22.74 1.92
N GLU A 91 -25.55 -21.58 1.26
CA GLU A 91 -24.38 -20.74 1.02
C GLU A 91 -23.83 -20.24 2.36
N VAL A 92 -24.66 -19.76 3.29
CA VAL A 92 -24.18 -19.28 4.61
C VAL A 92 -23.73 -20.44 5.53
N ALA A 93 -24.38 -21.61 5.51
CA ALA A 93 -23.95 -22.78 6.29
C ALA A 93 -22.70 -23.46 5.71
N ALA A 94 -22.54 -23.52 4.38
CA ALA A 94 -21.28 -23.95 3.77
C ALA A 94 -20.15 -22.94 4.02
N THR A 95 -20.48 -21.64 4.10
CA THR A 95 -19.53 -20.58 4.47
C THR A 95 -19.16 -20.58 5.96
N LEU A 96 -19.98 -21.20 6.83
CA LEU A 96 -19.71 -21.31 8.27
C LEU A 96 -19.06 -22.64 8.67
N GLN A 97 -19.37 -23.76 8.02
CA GLN A 97 -18.67 -25.04 8.27
C GLN A 97 -17.34 -25.17 7.50
N ALA A 98 -17.12 -24.43 6.41
CA ALA A 98 -15.79 -24.26 5.82
C ALA A 98 -14.90 -23.27 6.61
N ARG A 99 -15.45 -22.63 7.65
CA ARG A 99 -14.74 -21.67 8.50
C ARG A 99 -14.11 -22.31 9.74
N GLU A 100 -14.32 -23.61 9.95
CA GLU A 100 -13.77 -24.34 11.11
C GLU A 100 -12.70 -25.37 10.76
N ASP A 101 -12.26 -25.53 9.50
CA ASP A 101 -11.25 -26.55 9.14
C ASP A 101 -10.15 -26.13 8.12
N THR A 102 -9.96 -24.84 7.81
CA THR A 102 -8.74 -24.38 7.10
C THR A 102 -8.24 -23.03 7.62
N ASP A 103 -7.29 -23.08 8.56
CA ASP A 103 -6.48 -21.94 9.01
C ASP A 103 -5.59 -21.39 7.88
N ASP A 104 -6.15 -20.68 6.90
CA ASP A 104 -5.36 -19.84 5.99
C ASP A 104 -6.22 -18.78 5.26
N GLU A 105 -6.63 -17.71 5.97
CA GLU A 105 -7.34 -16.53 5.42
C GLU A 105 -6.57 -15.76 4.30
N ASN A 106 -5.39 -16.24 3.87
CA ASN A 106 -4.46 -15.54 2.98
C ASN A 106 -4.03 -16.30 1.69
N ASP A 107 -4.56 -17.48 1.36
CA ASP A 107 -4.23 -18.15 0.07
C ASP A 107 -5.06 -17.56 -1.09
N LEU A 108 -4.50 -16.57 -1.80
CA LEU A 108 -5.13 -15.90 -2.95
C LEU A 108 -4.79 -16.61 -4.26
N ARG A 109 -5.82 -17.10 -4.97
CA ARG A 109 -5.66 -17.73 -6.29
C ARG A 109 -6.56 -17.07 -7.32
N PHE A 110 -6.04 -16.78 -8.51
CA PHE A 110 -6.78 -16.13 -9.59
C PHE A 110 -6.82 -17.01 -10.83
N SER A 111 -7.98 -17.08 -11.48
CA SER A 111 -8.07 -17.52 -12.87
C SER A 111 -7.60 -16.38 -13.75
N VAL A 112 -6.64 -16.65 -14.63
CA VAL A 112 -5.96 -15.63 -15.45
C VAL A 112 -5.80 -16.09 -16.88
N ARG A 113 -5.73 -15.12 -17.80
CA ARG A 113 -5.29 -15.29 -19.17
C ARG A 113 -3.86 -14.81 -19.30
N LEU A 114 -2.97 -15.63 -19.84
CA LEU A 114 -1.55 -15.30 -19.99
C LEU A 114 -1.25 -14.71 -21.37
N LEU A 115 -1.82 -15.30 -22.42
CA LEU A 115 -1.50 -14.97 -23.80
C LEU A 115 -2.70 -15.25 -24.72
N LYS A 116 -2.88 -14.40 -25.74
CA LYS A 116 -3.88 -14.57 -26.80
C LYS A 116 -3.20 -14.53 -28.18
N SER A 117 -3.67 -15.35 -29.12
CA SER A 117 -3.19 -15.34 -30.51
C SER A 117 -3.68 -14.11 -31.27
N GLY A 118 -2.86 -13.62 -32.20
CA GLY A 118 -3.11 -12.42 -33.00
C GLY A 118 -2.06 -11.33 -32.79
N ILE A 119 -2.32 -10.18 -33.40
CA ILE A 119 -1.41 -9.01 -33.37
C ILE A 119 -1.48 -8.32 -32.02
N THR A 120 -0.33 -7.99 -31.43
CA THR A 120 -0.21 -7.23 -30.18
C THR A 120 -0.72 -5.80 -30.34
N VAL A 121 -1.11 -5.16 -29.22
CA VAL A 121 -1.66 -3.80 -29.23
C VAL A 121 -0.70 -2.76 -29.82
N ASP A 122 0.61 -2.95 -29.62
CA ASP A 122 1.68 -2.11 -30.19
C ASP A 122 2.01 -2.42 -31.67
N GLY A 123 1.44 -3.50 -32.22
CA GLY A 123 1.65 -3.93 -33.60
C GLY A 123 3.03 -4.54 -33.88
N HIS A 124 3.84 -4.83 -32.86
CA HIS A 124 5.20 -5.36 -33.06
C HIS A 124 5.25 -6.87 -33.31
N TYR A 125 4.34 -7.63 -32.71
CA TYR A 125 4.30 -9.09 -32.81
C TYR A 125 2.94 -9.59 -33.28
N ASP A 126 2.95 -10.70 -34.01
CA ASP A 126 1.76 -11.49 -34.36
C ASP A 126 1.94 -12.92 -33.85
N PHE A 127 1.18 -13.29 -32.81
CA PHE A 127 1.26 -14.63 -32.22
C PHE A 127 0.36 -15.58 -32.98
N SER A 128 0.95 -16.53 -33.72
CA SER A 128 0.16 -17.53 -34.43
C SER A 128 -0.61 -18.43 -33.45
N ALA A 129 -1.83 -18.85 -33.82
CA ALA A 129 -2.64 -19.75 -32.99
C ALA A 129 -1.90 -21.05 -32.62
N GLU A 130 -1.09 -21.57 -33.54
CA GLU A 130 -0.27 -22.76 -33.32
C GLU A 130 0.84 -22.51 -32.29
N ALA A 131 1.52 -21.36 -32.36
CA ALA A 131 2.54 -20.99 -31.36
C ALA A 131 1.94 -20.88 -29.95
N VAL A 132 0.72 -20.35 -29.83
CA VAL A 132 0.00 -20.23 -28.56
C VAL A 132 -0.42 -21.60 -28.02
N ARG A 133 -0.87 -22.53 -28.89
CA ARG A 133 -1.19 -23.91 -28.46
C ARG A 133 0.04 -24.66 -27.97
N GLN A 134 1.17 -24.49 -28.64
CA GLN A 134 2.41 -25.19 -28.29
C GLN A 134 3.10 -24.63 -27.03
N SER A 135 2.78 -23.40 -26.62
CA SER A 135 3.42 -22.75 -25.47
C SER A 135 2.85 -23.14 -24.11
N VAL A 136 1.70 -23.82 -24.05
CA VAL A 136 0.98 -24.11 -22.78
C VAL A 136 1.87 -24.80 -21.75
N GLY A 137 2.65 -25.80 -22.16
CA GLY A 137 3.55 -26.52 -21.27
C GLY A 137 4.73 -25.68 -20.75
N LEU A 138 5.00 -24.52 -21.36
CA LEU A 138 6.07 -23.60 -20.93
C LEU A 138 5.63 -22.71 -19.75
N PHE A 139 4.33 -22.62 -19.45
CA PHE A 139 3.81 -21.74 -18.39
C PHE A 139 3.67 -22.41 -17.01
N GLU A 140 3.78 -23.73 -16.92
CA GLU A 140 3.67 -24.44 -15.63
C GLU A 140 4.86 -24.08 -14.73
N GLY A 141 4.57 -23.51 -13.56
CA GLY A 141 5.58 -23.08 -12.59
C GLY A 141 6.31 -21.78 -12.93
N VAL A 142 5.91 -21.08 -14.01
CA VAL A 142 6.51 -19.78 -14.36
C VAL A 142 6.19 -18.74 -13.29
N GLN A 143 7.17 -17.92 -12.95
CA GLN A 143 7.04 -16.88 -11.94
C GLN A 143 6.34 -15.63 -12.50
N CYS A 144 5.61 -14.95 -11.62
CA CYS A 144 4.96 -13.67 -11.86
C CYS A 144 5.62 -12.61 -10.99
N PHE A 145 6.18 -11.56 -11.60
CA PHE A 145 6.73 -10.40 -10.92
C PHE A 145 5.85 -9.16 -11.13
N ALA A 146 6.04 -8.13 -10.32
CA ALA A 146 5.43 -6.82 -10.50
C ALA A 146 6.27 -5.98 -11.45
N ASP A 147 5.68 -5.66 -12.60
CA ASP A 147 6.34 -5.09 -13.78
C ASP A 147 7.52 -5.93 -14.32
N HIS A 148 7.86 -5.67 -15.58
CA HIS A 148 9.00 -6.32 -16.23
C HIS A 148 10.31 -5.73 -15.70
N ALA A 149 11.26 -6.59 -15.35
CA ALA A 149 12.64 -6.14 -15.14
C ALA A 149 13.20 -5.55 -16.46
N PRO A 150 13.98 -4.47 -16.41
CA PRO A 150 14.65 -3.94 -17.59
C PRO A 150 15.49 -5.03 -18.28
N GLU A 151 15.58 -4.97 -19.60
CA GLU A 151 16.25 -5.98 -20.42
C GLU A 151 17.68 -6.27 -19.90
N GLY A 152 17.97 -7.54 -19.61
CA GLY A 152 19.26 -7.98 -19.05
C GLY A 152 19.34 -8.04 -17.51
N ASN A 153 18.31 -7.59 -16.80
CA ASN A 153 18.23 -7.72 -15.33
C ASN A 153 17.45 -8.97 -14.90
N VAL A 154 17.86 -9.54 -13.77
CA VAL A 154 17.07 -10.58 -13.08
C VAL A 154 15.98 -9.89 -12.26
N PRO A 155 14.70 -10.31 -12.36
CA PRO A 155 13.64 -9.79 -11.52
C PRO A 155 13.95 -9.91 -10.03
N SER A 156 13.60 -8.88 -9.25
CA SER A 156 13.85 -8.86 -7.81
C SER A 156 12.90 -9.81 -7.09
N VAL A 157 13.40 -10.49 -6.06
CA VAL A 157 12.54 -11.30 -5.16
C VAL A 157 11.49 -10.42 -4.45
N ARG A 158 11.76 -9.12 -4.28
CA ARG A 158 10.80 -8.16 -3.70
C ARG A 158 9.58 -7.96 -4.58
N ASP A 159 9.74 -8.11 -5.89
CA ASP A 159 8.68 -7.91 -6.87
C ASP A 159 7.94 -9.22 -7.16
N LEU A 160 8.33 -10.33 -6.54
CA LEU A 160 7.70 -11.63 -6.76
C LEU A 160 6.24 -11.61 -6.25
N VAL A 161 5.30 -11.75 -7.18
CA VAL A 161 3.87 -11.82 -6.93
C VAL A 161 3.45 -13.26 -6.67
N GLY A 162 3.96 -14.21 -7.46
CA GLY A 162 3.45 -15.57 -7.44
C GLY A 162 4.00 -16.48 -8.54
N TRP A 163 3.28 -17.56 -8.81
CA TRP A 163 3.57 -18.48 -9.91
C TRP A 163 2.29 -19.04 -10.54
N PHE A 164 2.40 -19.53 -11.78
CA PHE A 164 1.27 -20.10 -12.51
C PHE A 164 1.23 -21.62 -12.41
N VAL A 165 0.04 -22.19 -12.32
CA VAL A 165 -0.20 -23.65 -12.38
C VAL A 165 -1.39 -23.97 -13.28
N ALA A 166 -1.45 -25.22 -13.74
CA ALA A 166 -2.54 -25.74 -14.56
C ALA A 166 -2.86 -24.89 -15.81
N PRO A 167 -1.84 -24.50 -16.61
CA PRO A 167 -2.08 -23.81 -17.87
C PRO A 167 -2.80 -24.75 -18.83
N HIS A 168 -3.79 -24.22 -19.56
CA HIS A 168 -4.54 -24.97 -20.56
C HIS A 168 -4.93 -24.06 -21.72
N VAL A 169 -5.12 -24.69 -22.89
CA VAL A 169 -5.58 -23.98 -24.09
C VAL A 169 -7.07 -23.68 -23.97
N VAL A 170 -7.45 -22.49 -24.36
CA VAL A 170 -8.85 -22.08 -24.54
C VAL A 170 -9.04 -21.59 -25.97
N ASP A 171 -9.97 -22.21 -26.70
CA ASP A 171 -10.41 -21.71 -27.99
C ASP A 171 -11.50 -20.64 -27.75
N LEU A 172 -11.23 -19.41 -28.18
CA LEU A 172 -12.15 -18.27 -28.12
C LEU A 172 -12.90 -18.13 -29.46
N ASP A 173 -13.93 -17.29 -29.47
CA ASP A 173 -14.70 -17.00 -30.68
C ASP A 173 -13.81 -16.49 -31.82
N SER A 174 -14.20 -16.80 -33.07
CA SER A 174 -13.53 -16.32 -34.29
C SER A 174 -12.16 -16.94 -34.60
N GLY A 175 -11.86 -18.12 -34.04
CA GLY A 175 -10.62 -18.86 -34.32
C GLY A 175 -9.39 -18.32 -33.56
N VAL A 176 -9.62 -17.53 -32.52
CA VAL A 176 -8.56 -17.01 -31.65
C VAL A 176 -8.30 -18.00 -30.52
N VAL A 177 -7.03 -18.31 -30.25
CA VAL A 177 -6.62 -19.23 -29.18
C VAL A 177 -5.98 -18.44 -28.05
N ALA A 178 -6.22 -18.85 -26.80
CA ALA A 178 -5.58 -18.30 -25.63
C ALA A 178 -5.00 -19.39 -24.72
N VAL A 179 -4.09 -18.99 -23.82
CA VAL A 179 -3.63 -19.81 -22.69
C VAL A 179 -4.15 -19.18 -21.41
N ASP A 180 -4.98 -19.93 -20.70
CA ASP A 180 -5.49 -19.56 -19.37
C ASP A 180 -4.83 -20.46 -18.31
N ALA A 181 -4.64 -19.95 -17.10
CA ALA A 181 -3.95 -20.63 -15.99
C ALA A 181 -4.49 -20.18 -14.62
N THR A 182 -3.99 -20.79 -13.54
CA THR A 182 -4.23 -20.31 -12.17
C THR A 182 -2.98 -19.61 -11.64
N LEU A 183 -3.09 -18.33 -11.29
CA LEU A 183 -2.05 -17.59 -10.57
C LEU A 183 -2.18 -17.86 -9.07
N HIS A 184 -1.14 -18.42 -8.47
CA HIS A 184 -0.98 -18.52 -7.03
C HIS A 184 -0.22 -17.30 -6.51
N VAL A 185 -0.86 -16.47 -5.70
CA VAL A 185 -0.25 -15.27 -5.13
C VAL A 185 0.44 -15.63 -3.82
N LEU A 186 1.70 -15.23 -3.67
CA LEU A 186 2.44 -15.41 -2.44
C LEU A 186 1.82 -14.60 -1.30
N LYS A 187 1.61 -15.26 -0.15
CA LYS A 187 1.12 -14.60 1.07
C LYS A 187 1.97 -13.41 1.50
N ALA A 188 3.28 -13.52 1.33
CA ALA A 188 4.25 -12.47 1.68
C ALA A 188 4.43 -11.40 0.59
N SER A 189 3.74 -11.51 -0.55
CA SER A 189 3.83 -10.49 -1.59
C SER A 189 3.10 -9.24 -1.14
N GLU A 190 3.75 -8.08 -1.26
CA GLU A 190 3.16 -6.76 -1.00
C GLU A 190 1.94 -6.50 -1.91
N PHE A 191 1.85 -7.18 -3.06
CA PHE A 191 0.76 -7.06 -4.02
C PHE A 191 -0.49 -7.89 -3.67
N SER A 192 -0.41 -8.75 -2.65
CA SER A 192 -1.55 -9.59 -2.21
C SER A 192 -2.76 -8.76 -1.77
N LYS A 193 -2.56 -7.66 -1.04
CA LYS A 193 -3.63 -6.75 -0.59
C LYS A 193 -4.30 -6.04 -1.76
N MET A 194 -3.50 -5.55 -2.71
CA MET A 194 -4.00 -4.87 -3.90
C MET A 194 -4.82 -5.83 -4.78
N LEU A 195 -4.32 -7.04 -5.04
CA LEU A 195 -5.05 -8.04 -5.82
C LEU A 195 -6.35 -8.48 -5.12
N ARG A 196 -6.36 -8.55 -3.79
CA ARG A 196 -7.57 -8.79 -2.99
C ARG A 196 -8.60 -7.68 -3.19
N GLU A 197 -8.20 -6.42 -3.10
CA GLU A 197 -9.08 -5.27 -3.34
C GLU A 197 -9.63 -5.25 -4.78
N VAL A 198 -8.77 -5.56 -5.78
CA VAL A 198 -9.21 -5.72 -7.18
C VAL A 198 -10.30 -6.78 -7.31
N ALA A 199 -10.17 -7.90 -6.58
CA ALA A 199 -11.19 -8.95 -6.55
C ALA A 199 -12.49 -8.51 -5.88
N GLU A 200 -12.39 -7.89 -4.70
CA GLU A 200 -13.54 -7.41 -3.91
C GLU A 200 -14.36 -6.37 -4.67
N CYS A 201 -13.66 -5.44 -5.34
CA CYS A 201 -14.28 -4.39 -6.15
C CYS A 201 -14.66 -4.87 -7.56
N LYS A 202 -14.38 -6.12 -7.93
CA LYS A 202 -14.55 -6.67 -9.29
C LYS A 202 -13.89 -5.80 -10.37
N ALA A 203 -12.78 -5.15 -10.02
CA ALA A 203 -12.08 -4.19 -10.87
C ALA A 203 -11.00 -4.86 -11.74
N PHE A 204 -11.25 -6.07 -12.26
CA PHE A 204 -10.23 -6.92 -12.90
C PHE A 204 -9.53 -6.31 -14.13
N ASN A 205 -10.08 -5.23 -14.71
CA ASN A 205 -9.49 -4.52 -15.85
C ASN A 205 -8.43 -3.48 -15.45
N THR A 206 -8.16 -3.27 -14.16
CA THR A 206 -7.15 -2.29 -13.69
C THR A 206 -5.71 -2.82 -13.78
N VAL A 207 -5.56 -4.14 -13.81
CA VAL A 207 -4.27 -4.85 -13.90
C VAL A 207 -4.37 -6.00 -14.90
N GLY A 208 -3.27 -6.33 -15.55
CA GLY A 208 -3.17 -7.37 -16.56
C GLY A 208 -1.86 -8.12 -16.47
N LEU A 209 -1.67 -9.06 -17.38
CA LEU A 209 -0.48 -9.90 -17.43
C LEU A 209 0.26 -9.74 -18.75
N SER A 210 1.58 -9.65 -18.68
CA SER A 210 2.43 -9.49 -19.86
C SER A 210 3.54 -10.53 -19.85
N ILE A 211 3.66 -11.27 -20.95
CA ILE A 211 4.63 -12.37 -21.08
C ILE A 211 6.04 -11.85 -21.35
N ASN A 212 7.04 -12.52 -20.79
CA ASN A 212 8.43 -12.40 -21.18
C ASN A 212 8.96 -13.78 -21.56
N GLY A 213 9.24 -13.96 -22.85
CA GLY A 213 9.63 -15.25 -23.39
C GLY A 213 10.50 -15.13 -24.63
N THR A 214 11.22 -16.21 -24.93
CA THR A 214 12.03 -16.33 -26.14
C THR A 214 11.31 -17.20 -27.16
N GLY A 215 11.51 -16.91 -28.44
CA GLY A 215 10.90 -17.66 -29.52
C GLY A 215 11.52 -17.35 -30.88
N THR A 216 11.17 -18.16 -31.86
CA THR A 216 11.55 -17.92 -33.26
C THR A 216 10.46 -17.13 -33.96
N HIS A 217 10.87 -16.14 -34.74
CA HIS A 217 9.94 -15.32 -35.52
C HIS A 217 10.33 -15.24 -36.99
N THR A 218 9.32 -15.04 -37.83
CA THR A 218 9.48 -14.69 -39.25
C THR A 218 8.96 -13.26 -39.46
N MET A 219 9.51 -12.55 -40.45
CA MET A 219 8.98 -11.24 -40.83
C MET A 219 7.82 -11.43 -41.80
N THR A 220 6.64 -10.95 -41.42
CA THR A 220 5.43 -11.01 -42.27
C THR A 220 4.78 -9.64 -42.40
N GLN A 221 3.99 -9.45 -43.46
CA GLN A 221 3.25 -8.22 -43.66
C GLN A 221 1.98 -8.23 -42.80
N GLY A 222 1.87 -7.29 -41.86
CA GLY A 222 0.69 -7.12 -41.01
C GLY A 222 -0.51 -6.59 -41.80
N ALA A 223 -1.70 -6.65 -41.18
CA ALA A 223 -2.97 -6.27 -41.82
C ALA A 223 -3.00 -4.83 -42.38
N ASN A 224 -2.13 -3.95 -41.90
CA ASN A 224 -2.02 -2.54 -42.30
C ASN A 224 -0.88 -2.27 -43.30
N GLY A 225 -0.20 -3.31 -43.81
CA GLY A 225 0.89 -3.20 -44.78
C GLY A 225 2.30 -3.02 -44.18
N GLY A 226 2.44 -2.84 -42.86
CA GLY A 226 3.72 -2.76 -42.15
C GLY A 226 4.35 -4.14 -41.87
N GLN A 227 5.67 -4.20 -41.63
CA GLN A 227 6.35 -5.44 -41.23
C GLN A 227 6.09 -5.75 -39.76
N VAL A 228 5.64 -6.97 -39.45
CA VAL A 228 5.37 -7.49 -38.11
C VAL A 228 6.16 -8.78 -37.88
N ARG A 229 6.67 -8.97 -36.66
CA ARG A 229 7.37 -10.20 -36.26
C ARG A 229 6.34 -11.27 -35.92
N ARG A 230 6.07 -12.17 -36.84
CA ARG A 230 5.20 -13.32 -36.61
C ARG A 230 5.94 -14.37 -35.80
N VAL A 231 5.42 -14.69 -34.62
CA VAL A 231 5.99 -15.72 -33.74
C VAL A 231 5.35 -17.05 -34.06
N ASP A 232 6.16 -17.96 -34.59
CA ASP A 232 5.74 -19.29 -35.02
C ASP A 232 5.98 -20.34 -33.92
N LYS A 233 6.88 -20.08 -32.97
CA LYS A 233 7.15 -20.97 -31.83
C LYS A 233 7.82 -20.24 -30.67
N PHE A 234 7.36 -20.53 -29.44
CA PHE A 234 8.05 -20.17 -28.21
C PHE A 234 9.06 -21.25 -27.82
N THR A 235 10.26 -20.83 -27.43
CA THR A 235 11.35 -21.71 -26.99
C THR A 235 11.44 -21.79 -25.47
N ALA A 236 11.18 -20.70 -24.76
CA ALA A 236 11.11 -20.65 -23.31
C ALA A 236 10.25 -19.48 -22.83
N MET A 237 9.62 -19.64 -21.67
CA MET A 237 8.95 -18.55 -20.94
C MET A 237 9.78 -18.23 -19.69
N SER A 238 10.22 -16.99 -19.56
CA SER A 238 11.04 -16.53 -18.44
C SER A 238 10.16 -16.07 -17.28
N SER A 239 9.14 -15.27 -17.58
CA SER A 239 8.17 -14.75 -16.60
C SER A 239 6.86 -14.35 -17.28
N CYS A 240 5.81 -14.15 -16.50
CA CYS A 240 4.61 -13.46 -16.94
C CYS A 240 4.14 -12.51 -15.84
N ASP A 241 4.32 -11.22 -16.08
CA ASP A 241 4.40 -10.21 -15.04
C ASP A 241 3.14 -9.37 -14.95
N LEU A 242 2.80 -8.95 -13.73
CA LEU A 242 1.67 -8.11 -13.41
C LEU A 242 1.96 -6.68 -13.86
N VAL A 243 1.20 -6.20 -14.83
CA VAL A 243 1.37 -4.88 -15.46
C VAL A 243 0.05 -4.12 -15.51
N THR A 244 0.11 -2.80 -15.71
CA THR A 244 -1.11 -1.99 -15.91
C THR A 244 -1.68 -2.07 -17.32
N LYS A 245 -0.84 -2.35 -18.34
CA LYS A 245 -1.24 -2.37 -19.76
C LYS A 245 -0.64 -3.58 -20.50
N PRO A 246 -1.37 -4.69 -20.60
CA PRO A 246 -0.90 -5.91 -21.28
C PRO A 246 -1.00 -5.79 -22.81
N ASN A 247 0.10 -6.01 -23.54
CA ASN A 247 0.13 -5.91 -25.01
C ASN A 247 -0.33 -7.19 -25.73
N ALA A 248 -0.25 -8.35 -25.06
CA ALA A 248 -0.48 -9.69 -25.63
C ALA A 248 -1.81 -10.33 -25.19
N GLY A 249 -2.75 -9.51 -24.66
CA GLY A 249 -4.09 -9.96 -24.26
C GLY A 249 -4.17 -10.73 -22.93
N GLY A 250 -3.12 -10.67 -22.09
CA GLY A 250 -3.15 -11.25 -20.75
C GLY A 250 -3.99 -10.42 -19.78
N ALA A 251 -4.77 -11.08 -18.92
CA ALA A 251 -5.76 -10.44 -18.05
C ALA A 251 -6.06 -11.28 -16.80
N ILE A 252 -6.55 -10.63 -15.74
CA ILE A 252 -7.16 -11.33 -14.61
C ILE A 252 -8.63 -11.59 -14.93
N LEU A 253 -9.10 -12.82 -14.78
CA LEU A 253 -10.47 -13.20 -15.13
C LEU A 253 -11.38 -13.19 -13.90
N GLU A 254 -10.97 -13.86 -12.84
CA GLU A 254 -11.74 -13.99 -11.59
C GLU A 254 -10.86 -14.45 -10.41
N LEU A 255 -11.30 -14.14 -9.18
CA LEU A 255 -10.73 -14.74 -7.98
C LEU A 255 -11.31 -16.16 -7.80
N ARG A 256 -10.44 -17.16 -7.67
CA ARG A 256 -10.84 -18.51 -7.28
C ARG A 256 -10.88 -18.61 -5.75
N ALA A 257 -12.08 -18.72 -5.19
CA ALA A 257 -12.22 -19.32 -3.86
C ALA A 257 -11.69 -20.75 -3.93
N ALA A 258 -10.88 -21.18 -2.96
CA ALA A 258 -10.19 -22.47 -2.98
C ALA A 258 -11.18 -23.65 -3.02
N ILE A 259 -11.59 -24.05 -4.23
CA ILE A 259 -12.08 -25.40 -4.49
C ILE A 259 -10.85 -26.25 -4.75
N TYR A 260 -10.28 -26.79 -3.67
CA TYR A 260 -9.40 -27.95 -3.76
C TYR A 260 -10.07 -29.13 -3.05
N THR A 261 -11.08 -29.73 -3.69
CA THR A 261 -11.39 -31.16 -3.53
C THR A 261 -12.22 -31.63 -4.73
N ALA A 262 -11.57 -32.33 -5.68
CA ALA A 262 -12.06 -33.51 -6.42
C ALA A 262 -11.34 -33.68 -7.77
N ALA A 263 -10.01 -33.90 -7.74
CA ALA A 263 -9.29 -34.47 -8.90
C ALA A 263 -8.01 -35.26 -8.55
N SER A 264 -7.54 -35.26 -7.29
CA SER A 264 -6.28 -35.94 -6.90
C SER A 264 -6.44 -37.05 -5.83
N ARG A 265 -7.63 -37.65 -5.69
CA ARG A 265 -7.83 -38.83 -4.83
C ARG A 265 -8.56 -39.94 -5.58
N LEU A 266 -7.86 -40.52 -6.54
CA LEU A 266 -8.02 -41.85 -7.13
C LEU A 266 -6.68 -42.09 -7.85
N THR A 267 -5.59 -42.31 -7.12
CA THR A 267 -4.95 -43.62 -7.06
C THR A 267 -4.02 -43.71 -5.82
N SER A 268 -4.59 -43.95 -4.64
CA SER A 268 -3.86 -44.70 -3.62
C SER A 268 -4.31 -46.15 -3.76
N VAL A 269 -3.43 -46.98 -4.32
CA VAL A 269 -3.49 -48.43 -4.15
C VAL A 269 -3.17 -48.72 -2.69
N PRO A 270 -4.10 -49.25 -1.88
CA PRO A 270 -3.75 -49.83 -0.61
C PRO A 270 -3.27 -51.25 -0.89
N THR A 271 -2.08 -51.60 -0.39
CA THR A 271 -1.73 -53.01 -0.22
C THR A 271 -2.48 -53.54 1.01
N PRO A 272 -3.23 -54.63 0.88
CA PRO A 272 -3.27 -55.62 1.93
C PRO A 272 -2.78 -56.96 1.39
N ALA A 273 -1.81 -57.53 2.10
CA ALA A 273 -1.46 -58.93 1.97
C ALA A 273 -2.65 -59.81 2.35
N LYS A 274 -3.05 -60.73 1.46
CA LYS A 274 -3.47 -62.09 1.83
C LYS A 274 -3.60 -62.99 0.60
N ASN A 275 -2.73 -64.01 0.61
CA ASN A 275 -2.88 -65.34 0.03
C ASN A 275 -4.22 -65.66 -0.65
N ILE A 276 -4.14 -65.92 -1.97
CA ILE A 276 -4.98 -66.93 -2.62
C ILE A 276 -4.05 -67.87 -3.36
N THR A 277 -3.81 -69.00 -2.71
CA THR A 277 -3.43 -70.28 -3.30
C THR A 277 -4.56 -70.78 -4.19
N SER A 278 -4.27 -71.18 -5.43
CA SER A 278 -4.77 -72.40 -6.12
C SER A 278 -4.40 -72.31 -7.61
N THR A 279 -3.42 -73.08 -8.09
CA THR A 279 -3.49 -74.46 -8.61
C THR A 279 -3.06 -74.43 -10.07
N VAL A 280 -1.75 -74.52 -10.30
CA VAL A 280 -1.22 -75.04 -11.57
C VAL A 280 -1.10 -76.55 -11.40
N THR A 281 -1.78 -77.27 -12.28
CA THR A 281 -1.68 -78.72 -12.45
C THR A 281 -0.25 -79.07 -12.90
N ALA A 282 0.42 -79.96 -12.18
CA ALA A 282 1.74 -80.48 -12.53
C ALA A 282 1.65 -81.56 -13.64
N PRO A 283 2.68 -81.66 -14.49
CA PRO A 283 3.17 -82.94 -15.01
C PRO A 283 4.45 -83.39 -14.27
N PRO A 284 4.83 -84.68 -14.35
CA PRO A 284 5.51 -85.39 -13.28
C PRO A 284 7.05 -85.36 -13.29
N ALA A 285 7.56 -85.69 -12.11
CA ALA A 285 8.90 -85.87 -11.57
C ALA A 285 10.11 -86.31 -12.44
N ALA A 286 11.26 -85.73 -12.02
CA ALA A 286 12.63 -86.29 -11.86
C ALA A 286 13.54 -86.39 -13.12
N PRO A 287 14.89 -86.29 -12.99
CA PRO A 287 15.70 -86.51 -11.77
C PRO A 287 16.75 -85.44 -11.44
N ASP A 288 17.35 -85.63 -10.25
CA ASP A 288 18.46 -84.91 -9.67
C ASP A 288 19.63 -84.65 -10.63
N GLY A 289 20.09 -83.41 -10.63
CA GLY A 289 21.31 -83.00 -11.31
C GLY A 289 21.31 -81.51 -11.58
N ASN A 290 22.09 -80.78 -10.79
CA ASN A 290 22.69 -79.46 -11.06
C ASN A 290 22.32 -78.36 -10.06
N ALA A 291 22.75 -78.53 -8.81
CA ALA A 291 22.96 -77.39 -7.90
C ALA A 291 23.85 -76.29 -8.53
N ALA A 292 24.71 -76.65 -9.50
CA ALA A 292 25.50 -75.72 -10.29
C ALA A 292 24.68 -74.82 -11.22
N VAL A 293 23.59 -75.31 -11.82
CA VAL A 293 22.75 -74.50 -12.74
C VAL A 293 21.89 -73.51 -11.97
N LEU A 294 21.46 -73.87 -10.75
CA LEU A 294 20.75 -72.95 -9.86
C LEU A 294 21.69 -71.86 -9.33
N SER A 295 22.95 -72.17 -8.98
CA SER A 295 23.92 -71.13 -8.60
C SER A 295 24.28 -70.23 -9.77
N GLU A 296 24.43 -70.78 -10.99
CA GLU A 296 24.72 -70.01 -12.20
C GLU A 296 23.56 -69.07 -12.60
N LEU A 297 22.30 -69.50 -12.39
CA LEU A 297 21.11 -68.67 -12.56
C LEU A 297 20.98 -67.56 -11.49
N GLU A 298 21.35 -67.85 -10.25
CA GLU A 298 21.39 -66.84 -9.18
C GLU A 298 22.52 -65.82 -9.41
N GLU A 299 23.69 -66.24 -9.87
CA GLU A 299 24.80 -65.37 -10.27
C GLU A 299 24.41 -64.46 -11.45
N LEU A 300 23.73 -65.01 -12.47
CA LEU A 300 23.21 -64.23 -13.61
C LEU A 300 22.15 -63.20 -13.17
N ARG A 301 21.26 -63.58 -12.24
CA ARG A 301 20.24 -62.67 -11.69
C ARG A 301 20.87 -61.55 -10.87
N ASN A 302 21.87 -61.87 -10.05
CA ASN A 302 22.59 -60.89 -9.26
C ASN A 302 23.39 -59.93 -10.16
N GLY A 303 24.03 -60.45 -11.22
CA GLY A 303 24.70 -59.65 -12.25
C GLY A 303 23.75 -58.68 -12.96
N LEU A 304 22.58 -59.15 -13.40
CA LEU A 304 21.54 -58.30 -14.02
C LEU A 304 21.00 -57.23 -13.06
N GLN A 305 20.87 -57.52 -11.77
CA GLN A 305 20.47 -56.52 -10.77
C GLN A 305 21.56 -55.48 -10.54
N GLN A 306 22.83 -55.90 -10.54
CA GLN A 306 23.98 -55.01 -10.38
C GLN A 306 24.16 -54.10 -11.61
N ASP A 307 23.97 -54.63 -12.83
CA ASP A 307 23.99 -53.85 -14.08
C ASP A 307 22.83 -52.85 -14.18
N ARG A 308 21.65 -53.24 -13.68
CA ARG A 308 20.51 -52.32 -13.61
C ARG A 308 20.78 -51.19 -12.62
N LEU A 309 21.38 -51.49 -11.47
CA LEU A 309 21.72 -50.50 -10.46
C LEU A 309 22.79 -49.52 -10.99
N SER A 310 23.85 -50.02 -11.63
CA SER A 310 24.90 -49.18 -12.21
C SER A 310 24.35 -48.23 -13.27
N SER A 311 23.50 -48.71 -14.18
CA SER A 311 22.84 -47.88 -15.20
C SER A 311 21.95 -46.79 -14.60
N GLN A 312 21.27 -47.09 -13.49
CA GLN A 312 20.44 -46.08 -12.82
C GLN A 312 21.28 -45.06 -12.03
N ILE A 313 22.42 -45.47 -11.47
CA ILE A 313 23.38 -44.57 -10.84
C ILE A 313 23.98 -43.60 -11.87
N ASP A 314 24.33 -44.07 -13.07
CA ASP A 314 24.85 -43.20 -14.15
C ASP A 314 23.84 -42.12 -14.54
N LYS A 315 22.56 -42.46 -14.63
CA LYS A 315 21.49 -41.49 -14.90
C LYS A 315 21.35 -40.47 -13.78
N LEU A 316 21.48 -40.90 -12.53
CA LEU A 316 21.42 -40.04 -11.35
C LEU A 316 22.56 -39.03 -11.33
N ILE A 317 23.80 -39.48 -11.58
CA ILE A 317 24.99 -38.63 -11.68
C ILE A 317 24.78 -37.59 -12.78
N ALA A 318 24.29 -38.00 -13.96
CA ALA A 318 24.02 -37.10 -15.07
C ALA A 318 22.95 -36.04 -14.76
N SER A 319 21.94 -36.37 -13.93
CA SER A 319 20.89 -35.43 -13.52
C SER A 319 21.22 -34.54 -12.32
N SER A 320 22.39 -34.72 -11.68
CA SER A 320 22.71 -34.11 -10.38
C SER A 320 23.08 -32.62 -10.42
N ASN A 321 23.40 -32.07 -11.60
CA ASN A 321 23.88 -30.70 -11.80
C ASN A 321 25.07 -30.27 -10.89
N LEU A 322 25.80 -31.22 -10.31
CA LEU A 322 26.98 -30.94 -9.48
C LEU A 322 28.17 -30.51 -10.34
N PRO A 323 28.94 -29.47 -9.94
CA PRO A 323 30.17 -29.09 -10.62
C PRO A 323 31.19 -30.23 -10.67
N THR A 324 32.03 -30.29 -11.72
CA THR A 324 33.03 -31.37 -11.90
C THR A 324 33.94 -31.62 -10.69
N PRO A 325 34.40 -30.61 -9.92
CA PRO A 325 35.16 -30.84 -8.69
C PRO A 325 34.35 -31.54 -7.59
N ALA A 326 33.07 -31.16 -7.44
CA ALA A 326 32.13 -31.73 -6.48
C ALA A 326 31.87 -33.21 -6.76
N LEU A 327 31.62 -33.50 -8.03
CA LEU A 327 31.26 -34.81 -8.51
C LEU A 327 32.40 -35.80 -8.27
N LYS A 328 33.66 -35.41 -8.53
CA LYS A 328 34.84 -36.24 -8.25
C LYS A 328 34.98 -36.65 -6.77
N MET A 329 34.52 -35.84 -5.83
CA MET A 329 34.63 -36.14 -4.39
C MET A 329 33.66 -37.23 -3.93
N VAL A 330 32.51 -37.36 -4.61
CA VAL A 330 31.45 -38.29 -4.23
C VAL A 330 31.25 -39.42 -5.24
N GLU A 331 31.81 -39.32 -6.44
CA GLU A 331 31.63 -40.28 -7.53
C GLU A 331 32.00 -41.70 -7.12
N SER A 332 33.13 -41.90 -6.45
CA SER A 332 33.54 -43.23 -5.96
C SER A 332 32.50 -43.81 -4.99
N ARG A 333 32.00 -42.99 -4.04
CA ARG A 333 31.02 -43.41 -3.02
C ARG A 333 29.63 -43.68 -3.61
N VAL A 334 29.23 -42.86 -4.59
CA VAL A 334 27.96 -43.01 -5.32
C VAL A 334 27.99 -44.28 -6.18
N ARG A 335 29.11 -44.57 -6.83
CA ARG A 335 29.27 -45.78 -7.67
C ARG A 335 29.38 -47.07 -6.88
N THR A 336 29.81 -47.01 -5.61
CA THR A 336 29.84 -48.17 -4.70
C THR A 336 28.55 -48.36 -3.91
N ALA A 337 27.49 -47.57 -4.16
CA ALA A 337 26.24 -47.67 -3.42
C ALA A 337 25.51 -48.99 -3.73
N GLU A 338 25.14 -49.73 -2.69
CA GLU A 338 24.43 -51.02 -2.81
C GLU A 338 22.95 -50.86 -3.22
N THR A 339 22.39 -49.65 -3.07
CA THR A 339 21.02 -49.33 -3.49
C THR A 339 20.96 -47.96 -4.14
N ILE A 340 19.95 -47.75 -4.98
CA ILE A 340 19.73 -46.46 -5.62
C ILE A 340 19.35 -45.36 -4.64
N GLN A 341 18.73 -45.70 -3.52
CA GLN A 341 18.39 -44.73 -2.49
C GLN A 341 19.66 -44.22 -1.79
N ALA A 342 20.58 -45.12 -1.45
CA ALA A 342 21.87 -44.73 -0.88
C ALA A 342 22.68 -43.83 -1.84
N ALA A 343 22.63 -44.11 -3.16
CA ALA A 343 23.26 -43.25 -4.17
C ALA A 343 22.64 -41.83 -4.21
N LYS A 344 21.31 -41.71 -4.07
CA LYS A 344 20.60 -40.42 -4.00
C LYS A 344 20.97 -39.64 -2.74
N ASP A 345 21.02 -40.31 -1.60
CA ASP A 345 21.31 -39.66 -0.32
C ASP A 345 22.72 -39.05 -0.33
N ILE A 346 23.72 -39.79 -0.83
CA ILE A 346 25.10 -39.30 -1.00
C ILE A 346 25.15 -38.08 -1.93
N LEU A 347 24.36 -38.08 -3.00
CA LEU A 347 24.31 -36.99 -3.97
C LEU A 347 23.66 -35.74 -3.38
N ASN A 348 22.57 -35.90 -2.62
CA ASN A 348 21.86 -34.80 -1.96
C ASN A 348 22.72 -34.17 -0.84
N ASP A 349 23.47 -34.98 -0.11
CA ASP A 349 24.46 -34.51 0.86
C ASP A 349 25.57 -33.70 0.16
N ALA A 350 26.03 -34.14 -1.01
CA ALA A 350 27.01 -33.40 -1.80
C ALA A 350 26.45 -32.05 -2.28
N VAL A 351 25.20 -32.00 -2.74
CA VAL A 351 24.52 -30.78 -3.19
C VAL A 351 24.39 -29.77 -2.05
N SER A 352 23.98 -30.23 -0.86
CA SER A 352 23.85 -29.36 0.31
C SER A 352 25.19 -28.83 0.82
N ILE A 353 26.24 -29.66 0.86
CA ILE A 353 27.60 -29.21 1.21
C ILE A 353 28.14 -28.20 0.19
N TRP A 354 27.89 -28.42 -1.11
CA TRP A 354 28.31 -27.48 -2.15
C TRP A 354 27.53 -26.16 -2.14
N ALA A 355 26.24 -26.19 -1.81
CA ALA A 355 25.45 -24.97 -1.62
C ALA A 355 26.05 -24.09 -0.51
N VAL A 356 26.44 -24.71 0.62
CA VAL A 356 27.09 -23.99 1.74
C VAL A 356 28.50 -23.48 1.34
N ALA A 357 29.26 -24.24 0.55
CA ALA A 357 30.57 -23.80 0.08
C ALA A 357 30.51 -22.62 -0.91
N ILE A 358 29.42 -22.52 -1.70
CA ILE A 358 29.15 -21.37 -2.56
C ILE A 358 28.83 -20.14 -1.72
N GLU A 359 28.04 -20.27 -0.65
CA GLU A 359 27.73 -19.16 0.26
C GLU A 359 28.96 -18.65 1.03
N ASP A 360 29.85 -19.54 1.49
CA ASP A 360 31.07 -19.15 2.21
C ASP A 360 32.17 -18.60 1.27
N GLY A 361 32.22 -19.09 0.03
CA GLY A 361 33.06 -18.56 -1.05
C GLY A 361 32.62 -17.19 -1.54
N ALA A 362 31.31 -16.93 -1.61
CA ALA A 362 30.73 -15.63 -1.96
C ALA A 362 31.01 -14.55 -0.90
N ARG A 363 31.24 -14.93 0.36
CA ARG A 363 31.55 -13.98 1.45
C ARG A 363 32.98 -13.42 1.41
N LYS A 364 33.90 -14.03 0.65
CA LYS A 364 35.32 -13.67 0.66
C LYS A 364 35.84 -12.99 -0.60
N LYS A 365 35.02 -12.77 -1.62
CA LYS A 365 35.56 -12.23 -2.88
C LYS A 365 34.57 -11.51 -3.79
N THR A 366 33.92 -10.46 -3.31
CA THR A 366 33.17 -9.55 -4.19
C THR A 366 33.22 -8.12 -3.68
N THR A 367 34.23 -7.37 -4.13
CA THR A 367 34.03 -5.99 -4.56
C THR A 367 33.13 -6.03 -5.80
N ASP A 368 31.82 -6.17 -5.60
CA ASP A 368 30.85 -6.07 -6.69
C ASP A 368 30.33 -4.64 -6.78
N VAL A 369 30.79 -3.95 -7.82
CA VAL A 369 30.10 -2.77 -8.36
C VAL A 369 28.87 -3.29 -9.10
N THR A 370 27.72 -3.27 -8.44
CA THR A 370 26.42 -3.55 -9.05
C THR A 370 26.07 -2.44 -10.04
N VAL A 371 25.95 -2.77 -11.33
CA VAL A 371 25.69 -1.78 -12.39
C VAL A 371 24.21 -1.33 -12.46
N THR A 372 23.30 -1.99 -11.74
CA THR A 372 21.90 -1.53 -11.56
C THR A 372 21.67 -0.62 -10.36
N ALA A 373 22.67 -0.41 -9.49
CA ALA A 373 22.61 0.56 -8.40
C ALA A 373 22.99 1.98 -8.84
N GLN A 374 23.38 2.20 -10.11
CA GLN A 374 24.01 3.46 -10.52
C GLN A 374 23.12 4.71 -10.38
N PRO A 375 21.84 4.75 -10.80
CA PRO A 375 21.01 5.95 -10.65
C PRO A 375 20.83 6.34 -9.19
N THR A 376 20.46 5.36 -8.35
CA THR A 376 20.30 5.54 -6.91
C THR A 376 21.61 5.92 -6.25
N ARG A 377 22.74 5.29 -6.63
CA ARG A 377 24.07 5.61 -6.11
C ARG A 377 24.52 7.01 -6.51
N LYS A 378 24.28 7.47 -7.73
CA LYS A 378 24.60 8.84 -8.17
C LYS A 378 23.78 9.87 -7.40
N ILE A 379 22.49 9.60 -7.19
CA ILE A 379 21.62 10.46 -6.37
C ILE A 379 22.07 10.47 -4.89
N LEU A 380 22.43 9.31 -4.33
CA LEU A 380 22.95 9.20 -2.95
C LEU A 380 24.31 9.88 -2.79
N ALA A 381 25.20 9.80 -3.79
CA ALA A 381 26.48 10.52 -3.81
C ALA A 381 26.26 12.05 -3.89
N LEU A 382 25.27 12.49 -4.66
CA LEU A 382 24.87 13.90 -4.76
C LEU A 382 24.25 14.39 -3.44
N GLN A 383 23.40 13.58 -2.81
CA GLN A 383 22.84 13.86 -1.50
C GLN A 383 23.91 13.92 -0.43
N GLY A 384 24.86 12.98 -0.42
CA GLY A 384 25.97 12.99 0.52
C GLY A 384 26.87 14.20 0.31
N MET A 385 27.07 14.64 -0.95
CA MET A 385 27.81 15.86 -1.25
C MET A 385 27.11 17.07 -0.65
N ILE A 386 25.78 17.19 -0.80
CA ILE A 386 24.97 18.28 -0.25
C ILE A 386 24.94 18.23 1.30
N ALA A 387 24.69 17.05 1.87
CA ALA A 387 24.65 16.84 3.33
C ALA A 387 26.04 16.95 3.98
N GLY A 388 27.12 16.82 3.20
CA GLY A 388 28.50 16.83 3.69
C GLY A 388 28.93 15.54 4.40
N MET A 389 28.21 14.44 4.21
CA MET A 389 28.49 13.14 4.81
C MET A 389 28.11 12.00 3.87
N PRO A 390 28.76 10.81 3.94
CA PRO A 390 28.30 9.64 3.21
C PRO A 390 26.87 9.24 3.63
N ILE A 391 26.06 8.82 2.66
CA ILE A 391 24.69 8.32 2.88
C ILE A 391 24.63 6.90 2.31
N ASP A 392 24.08 5.96 3.08
CA ASP A 392 23.96 4.54 2.69
C ASP A 392 25.28 3.94 2.16
N GLU A 393 26.40 4.25 2.84
CA GLU A 393 27.77 3.81 2.47
C GLU A 393 28.27 4.33 1.10
N VAL A 394 27.50 5.19 0.45
CA VAL A 394 27.90 5.85 -0.81
C VAL A 394 28.75 7.07 -0.50
N GLN A 395 29.96 7.09 -1.07
CA GLN A 395 30.85 8.24 -0.95
C GLN A 395 30.29 9.45 -1.69
N PRO A 396 30.34 10.64 -1.07
CA PRO A 396 29.86 11.86 -1.69
C PRO A 396 30.76 12.29 -2.85
N TYR A 397 30.18 13.00 -3.81
CA TYR A 397 30.95 13.66 -4.85
C TYR A 397 31.93 14.69 -4.29
N SER A 398 33.10 14.81 -4.91
CA SER A 398 34.14 15.74 -4.49
C SER A 398 33.92 17.18 -5.00
N SER A 399 33.19 17.34 -6.11
CA SER A 399 32.91 18.63 -6.77
C SER A 399 31.60 18.60 -7.55
N LEU A 400 30.99 19.77 -7.82
CA LEU A 400 29.81 19.86 -8.70
C LEU A 400 30.18 19.45 -10.12
N ARG A 401 31.43 19.75 -10.52
CA ARG A 401 31.94 19.35 -11.83
C ARG A 401 31.94 17.84 -12.00
N GLN A 402 32.38 17.10 -10.98
CA GLN A 402 32.36 15.63 -10.99
C GLN A 402 30.92 15.11 -11.06
N ALA A 403 30.05 15.62 -10.17
CA ALA A 403 28.65 15.22 -10.12
C ALA A 403 27.92 15.48 -11.44
N TYR A 404 28.09 16.67 -12.02
CA TYR A 404 27.49 17.08 -13.28
C TYR A 404 27.98 16.23 -14.45
N SER A 405 29.29 15.92 -14.52
CA SER A 405 29.85 15.07 -15.58
C SER A 405 29.26 13.66 -15.54
N GLU A 406 29.16 13.06 -14.36
CA GLU A 406 28.64 11.69 -14.21
C GLU A 406 27.12 11.58 -14.42
N LEU A 407 26.35 12.61 -14.07
CA LEU A 407 24.89 12.64 -14.22
C LEU A 407 24.45 13.05 -15.64
N SER A 408 25.09 14.06 -16.24
CA SER A 408 24.75 14.52 -17.60
C SER A 408 25.39 13.68 -18.72
N GLY A 409 26.40 12.86 -18.40
CA GLY A 409 27.20 12.12 -19.39
C GLY A 409 28.12 13.01 -20.23
N LEU A 410 28.19 14.31 -19.96
CA LEU A 410 29.04 15.26 -20.67
C LEU A 410 30.49 15.17 -20.20
N ASN A 411 31.43 15.36 -21.13
CA ASN A 411 32.85 15.48 -20.80
C ASN A 411 33.16 16.92 -20.33
N VAL A 412 32.89 17.18 -19.06
CA VAL A 412 33.04 18.51 -18.45
C VAL A 412 34.51 18.92 -18.30
N SER A 413 35.44 17.96 -18.29
CA SER A 413 36.88 18.23 -18.35
C SER A 413 37.36 18.77 -19.70
N ALA A 414 36.60 18.52 -20.77
CA ALA A 414 36.88 19.07 -22.10
C ALA A 414 36.20 20.43 -22.36
N MET A 415 35.35 20.89 -21.45
CA MET A 415 34.64 22.17 -21.54
C MET A 415 35.45 23.31 -20.91
N SER A 416 35.36 24.51 -21.48
CA SER A 416 35.83 25.70 -20.76
C SER A 416 35.02 25.92 -19.47
N PRO A 417 35.59 26.57 -18.45
CA PRO A 417 34.86 26.91 -17.22
C PRO A 417 33.54 27.64 -17.47
N GLN A 418 33.52 28.52 -18.48
CA GLN A 418 32.36 29.31 -18.87
C GLN A 418 31.27 28.46 -19.54
N GLU A 419 31.65 27.51 -20.39
CA GLU A 419 30.71 26.56 -21.01
C GLU A 419 30.12 25.62 -19.98
N TYR A 420 30.94 25.11 -19.05
CA TYR A 420 30.50 24.31 -17.93
C TYR A 420 29.43 25.04 -17.10
N ALA A 421 29.75 26.24 -16.60
CA ALA A 421 28.84 27.00 -15.76
C ALA A 421 27.51 27.33 -16.46
N ARG A 422 27.55 27.68 -17.76
CA ARG A 422 26.32 27.87 -18.55
C ARG A 422 25.51 26.59 -18.70
N SER A 423 26.16 25.45 -18.93
CA SER A 423 25.47 24.16 -19.07
C SER A 423 24.86 23.68 -17.75
N LEU A 424 25.55 23.90 -16.62
CA LEU A 424 25.07 23.54 -15.28
C LEU A 424 23.88 24.40 -14.88
N ILE A 425 23.96 25.72 -15.09
CA ILE A 425 22.85 26.63 -14.85
C ILE A 425 21.67 26.21 -15.72
N ARG A 426 21.83 26.06 -17.04
CA ARG A 426 20.72 25.60 -17.92
C ARG A 426 20.10 24.27 -17.47
N GLY A 427 20.92 23.35 -16.96
CA GLY A 427 20.48 22.03 -16.55
C GLY A 427 19.80 21.94 -15.18
N ALA A 428 19.84 22.95 -14.31
CA ALA A 428 19.35 22.84 -12.91
C ALA A 428 17.87 23.26 -12.73
N TRP A 429 17.07 23.21 -13.79
CA TRP A 429 15.79 23.90 -13.93
C TRP A 429 14.60 22.96 -14.05
N GLY A 430 13.39 23.46 -13.76
CA GLY A 430 12.15 22.71 -13.98
C GLY A 430 11.77 21.69 -12.90
N PHE A 431 12.44 21.67 -11.75
CA PHE A 431 12.05 20.87 -10.59
C PHE A 431 10.89 21.53 -9.81
N ASP A 432 9.81 20.80 -9.52
CA ASP A 432 8.75 21.22 -8.59
C ASP A 432 8.29 20.04 -7.72
N SER A 433 8.57 20.11 -6.42
CA SER A 433 8.19 19.07 -5.45
C SER A 433 6.69 18.96 -5.17
N SER A 434 5.88 19.93 -5.61
CA SER A 434 4.42 19.95 -5.39
C SER A 434 3.61 19.35 -6.54
N VAL A 435 4.26 19.01 -7.64
CA VAL A 435 3.62 18.37 -8.80
C VAL A 435 3.93 16.88 -8.76
N SER A 436 2.89 16.06 -8.55
CA SER A 436 2.97 14.62 -8.83
C SER A 436 3.14 14.44 -10.33
N SER A 437 4.38 14.40 -10.80
CA SER A 437 4.82 13.85 -12.08
C SER A 437 3.79 13.91 -13.22
N ARG A 438 3.40 15.12 -13.66
CA ARG A 438 2.92 15.29 -15.03
C ARG A 438 4.16 15.29 -15.92
N ILE A 439 4.69 14.08 -16.11
CA ILE A 439 5.81 13.75 -16.98
C ILE A 439 5.32 13.88 -18.42
N THR A 440 5.83 14.90 -19.11
CA THR A 440 6.06 14.78 -20.56
C THR A 440 7.22 13.79 -20.71
N ALA A 441 7.12 12.87 -21.68
CA ALA A 441 7.76 11.55 -21.74
C ALA A 441 9.31 11.47 -21.81
N SER A 442 10.09 12.25 -21.05
CA SER A 442 11.56 12.13 -21.09
C SER A 442 12.33 12.55 -19.83
N ILE A 443 11.74 12.61 -18.63
CA ILE A 443 12.54 12.85 -17.43
C ILE A 443 12.92 11.48 -16.84
N ASP A 444 14.10 10.99 -17.20
CA ASP A 444 14.69 9.81 -16.55
C ASP A 444 15.19 10.20 -15.16
N GLU A 445 15.18 9.28 -14.19
CA GLU A 445 15.64 9.54 -12.80
C GLU A 445 17.11 10.00 -12.72
N THR A 446 17.87 9.90 -13.82
CA THR A 446 19.25 10.35 -13.97
C THR A 446 19.40 11.77 -14.50
N ASP A 447 18.32 12.44 -14.90
CA ASP A 447 18.39 13.81 -15.40
C ASP A 447 18.85 14.77 -14.30
N TRP A 448 19.93 15.50 -14.58
CA TRP A 448 20.56 16.45 -13.65
C TRP A 448 19.56 17.37 -12.90
N PRO A 449 18.58 18.04 -13.54
CA PRO A 449 17.64 18.90 -12.81
C PRO A 449 16.80 18.14 -11.79
N TYR A 450 16.35 16.93 -12.15
CA TYR A 450 15.54 16.10 -11.28
C TYR A 450 16.38 15.53 -10.14
N ALA A 451 17.55 14.96 -10.44
CA ALA A 451 18.46 14.39 -9.45
C ALA A 451 18.92 15.45 -8.43
N LEU A 452 19.31 16.64 -8.91
CA LEU A 452 19.69 17.76 -8.06
C LEU A 452 18.51 18.27 -7.23
N GLY A 453 17.37 18.51 -7.85
CA GLY A 453 16.16 18.97 -7.14
C GLY A 453 15.71 18.01 -6.05
N GLN A 454 15.71 16.70 -6.32
CA GLN A 454 15.40 15.67 -5.33
C GLN A 454 16.43 15.64 -4.19
N ALA A 455 17.72 15.75 -4.50
CA ALA A 455 18.76 15.78 -3.48
C ALA A 455 18.63 17.00 -2.55
N LEU A 456 18.36 18.18 -3.11
CA LEU A 456 18.10 19.41 -2.36
C LEU A 456 16.82 19.29 -1.52
N LEU A 457 15.73 18.74 -2.07
CA LEU A 457 14.48 18.52 -1.33
C LEU A 457 14.68 17.58 -0.14
N ARG A 458 15.37 16.45 -0.32
CA ARG A 458 15.64 15.51 0.78
C ARG A 458 16.46 16.16 1.88
N GLU A 459 17.43 17.00 1.53
CA GLU A 459 18.17 17.77 2.52
C GLU A 459 17.27 18.80 3.23
N VAL A 460 16.40 19.51 2.51
CA VAL A 460 15.42 20.42 3.12
C VAL A 460 14.54 19.67 4.13
N VAL A 461 14.02 18.50 3.76
CA VAL A 461 13.18 17.68 4.63
C VAL A 461 13.97 17.19 5.84
N ARG A 462 15.19 16.68 5.65
CA ARG A 462 16.06 16.20 6.74
C ARG A 462 16.37 17.31 7.75
N GLN A 463 16.73 18.50 7.27
CA GLN A 463 17.00 19.67 8.10
C GLN A 463 15.74 20.15 8.83
N TYR A 464 14.58 20.13 8.16
CA TYR A 464 13.30 20.49 8.76
C TYR A 464 12.89 19.52 9.87
N GLN A 465 13.24 18.24 9.76
CA GLN A 465 12.91 17.20 10.74
C GLN A 465 13.77 17.22 12.01
N LEU A 466 14.90 17.95 12.04
CA LEU A 466 15.74 18.05 13.24
C LEU A 466 14.94 18.55 14.45
N PRO A 467 15.16 18.06 15.68
CA PRO A 467 14.28 18.34 16.83
C PRO A 467 14.22 19.82 17.26
N LYS A 468 15.22 20.63 16.88
CA LYS A 468 15.29 22.05 17.21
C LYS A 468 14.07 22.81 16.68
N PHE A 469 13.51 23.74 17.44
CA PHE A 469 12.32 24.54 17.08
C PHE A 469 11.02 23.73 16.99
N ASN A 470 10.91 22.60 17.70
CA ASN A 470 9.67 21.83 17.81
C ASN A 470 8.85 22.16 19.07
N GLU A 471 9.31 23.08 19.92
CA GLU A 471 8.67 23.43 21.21
C GLU A 471 7.26 24.01 21.02
N TRP A 472 6.95 24.56 19.84
CA TRP A 472 5.60 25.00 19.48
C TRP A 472 4.57 23.86 19.55
N ARG A 473 5.00 22.61 19.39
CA ARG A 473 4.12 21.44 19.50
C ARG A 473 3.60 21.24 20.91
N ASP A 474 4.30 21.70 21.93
CA ASP A 474 3.84 21.63 23.31
C ASP A 474 2.64 22.56 23.55
N LEU A 475 2.55 23.65 22.78
CA LEU A 475 1.41 24.57 22.83
C LEU A 475 0.20 24.04 22.05
N VAL A 476 0.43 23.43 20.89
CA VAL A 476 -0.63 22.93 19.99
C VAL A 476 -1.14 21.56 20.45
N GLY A 477 -0.25 20.69 20.93
CA GLY A 477 -0.52 19.30 21.27
C GLY A 477 -1.17 18.53 20.11
N PRO A 478 -2.32 17.86 20.33
CA PRO A 478 -2.99 17.07 19.30
C PRO A 478 -3.76 17.93 18.27
N ASN A 479 -3.83 19.25 18.44
CA ASN A 479 -4.66 20.14 17.63
C ASN A 479 -3.96 20.54 16.31
N ILE A 480 -3.41 19.56 15.61
CA ILE A 480 -2.82 19.72 14.29
C ILE A 480 -3.81 19.15 13.27
N SER A 481 -4.25 19.98 12.33
CA SER A 481 -5.29 19.61 11.38
C SER A 481 -4.80 19.57 9.94
N ASN A 482 -5.48 18.76 9.13
CA ASN A 482 -5.33 18.74 7.68
C ASN A 482 -6.36 19.69 7.06
N LEU A 483 -5.90 20.68 6.30
CA LEU A 483 -6.72 21.62 5.55
C LEU A 483 -6.80 21.20 4.08
N ASN A 484 -8.01 20.98 3.56
CA ASN A 484 -8.19 20.54 2.18
C ASN A 484 -7.96 21.65 1.15
N ASP A 485 -8.26 22.90 1.51
CA ASP A 485 -8.12 24.05 0.63
C ASP A 485 -7.64 25.31 1.39
N MET A 486 -7.51 26.42 0.67
CA MET A 486 -7.11 27.71 1.24
C MET A 486 -8.28 28.60 1.65
N ARG A 487 -9.50 28.07 1.73
CA ARG A 487 -10.66 28.85 2.16
C ARG A 487 -10.68 28.97 3.67
N GLU A 488 -11.54 29.86 4.14
CA GLU A 488 -11.84 29.96 5.57
C GLU A 488 -12.33 28.62 6.07
N THR A 489 -11.70 28.17 7.15
CA THR A 489 -11.99 26.92 7.81
C THR A 489 -12.71 27.21 9.11
N THR A 490 -13.75 26.43 9.40
CA THR A 490 -14.59 26.59 10.58
C THR A 490 -14.39 25.44 11.56
N ARG A 491 -14.38 25.75 12.85
CA ARG A 491 -14.47 24.82 13.97
C ARG A 491 -15.63 25.25 14.84
N ILE A 492 -16.48 24.30 15.21
CA ILE A 492 -17.62 24.55 16.08
C ILE A 492 -17.34 23.84 17.40
N ARG A 493 -17.42 24.58 18.50
CA ARG A 493 -17.41 24.04 19.86
C ARG A 493 -18.81 24.19 20.44
N THR A 494 -19.43 23.08 20.80
CA THR A 494 -20.71 23.07 21.52
C THR A 494 -20.46 23.16 23.01
N GLY A 495 -21.30 23.92 23.71
CA GLY A 495 -21.25 24.07 25.16
C GLY A 495 -21.78 22.87 25.92
N TYR A 496 -21.92 23.03 27.24
CA TYR A 496 -22.43 22.01 28.15
C TYR A 496 -23.81 22.38 28.68
N PHE A 497 -24.59 21.36 29.05
CA PHE A 497 -25.73 21.57 29.94
C PHE A 497 -25.21 21.87 31.35
N ASP A 498 -25.88 22.78 32.05
CA ASP A 498 -25.57 23.07 33.45
C ASP A 498 -26.05 21.93 34.38
N VAL A 499 -25.71 22.03 35.65
CA VAL A 499 -26.10 21.05 36.68
C VAL A 499 -27.61 20.86 36.74
N LEU A 500 -28.04 19.61 36.89
CA LEU A 500 -29.46 19.27 36.87
C LEU A 500 -30.21 19.93 38.04
N PRO A 501 -31.37 20.59 37.78
CA PRO A 501 -32.17 21.17 38.83
C PRO A 501 -32.84 20.08 39.68
N THR A 502 -33.11 20.38 40.95
CA THR A 502 -33.85 19.48 41.83
C THR A 502 -35.31 19.40 41.39
N VAL A 503 -35.85 18.19 41.24
CA VAL A 503 -37.27 17.96 40.94
C VAL A 503 -37.98 17.42 42.18
N ALA A 504 -39.05 18.09 42.60
CA ALA A 504 -39.85 17.66 43.74
C ALA A 504 -40.59 16.34 43.45
N LYS A 505 -40.92 15.57 44.49
CA LYS A 505 -41.71 14.33 44.35
C LYS A 505 -43.07 14.64 43.70
N GLY A 506 -43.33 14.06 42.53
CA GLY A 506 -44.54 14.30 41.73
C GLY A 506 -44.55 15.61 40.95
N GLY A 507 -43.44 16.35 40.93
CA GLY A 507 -43.28 17.58 40.16
C GLY A 507 -42.94 17.34 38.68
N THR A 508 -43.17 18.37 37.86
CA THR A 508 -42.84 18.35 36.42
C THR A 508 -41.37 18.73 36.20
N TYR A 509 -40.67 17.96 35.35
CA TYR A 509 -39.32 18.28 34.89
C TYR A 509 -39.33 19.58 34.08
N GLN A 510 -38.46 20.52 34.44
CA GLN A 510 -38.26 21.74 33.65
C GLN A 510 -37.32 21.44 32.47
N PRO A 511 -37.55 22.04 31.28
CA PRO A 511 -36.63 21.94 30.17
C PRO A 511 -35.28 22.57 30.55
N LEU A 512 -34.18 21.92 30.18
CA LEU A 512 -32.84 22.48 30.32
C LEU A 512 -32.60 23.54 29.24
N ALA A 513 -31.77 24.53 29.54
CA ALA A 513 -31.30 25.47 28.52
C ALA A 513 -30.40 24.72 27.52
N GLU A 514 -30.67 24.89 26.24
CA GLU A 514 -29.84 24.31 25.18
C GLU A 514 -28.44 24.94 25.20
N PRO A 515 -27.36 24.15 25.09
CA PRO A 515 -26.01 24.68 25.02
C PRO A 515 -25.81 25.53 23.77
N SER A 516 -25.12 26.65 23.93
CA SER A 516 -24.72 27.50 22.79
C SER A 516 -23.51 26.91 22.08
N GLU A 517 -23.26 27.42 20.87
CA GLU A 517 -22.09 27.06 20.08
C GLU A 517 -21.16 28.26 19.90
N GLU A 518 -19.86 28.02 19.99
CA GLU A 518 -18.82 28.97 19.63
C GLU A 518 -18.21 28.56 18.30
N VAL A 519 -18.16 29.50 17.35
CA VAL A 519 -17.64 29.27 16.00
C VAL A 519 -16.28 29.93 15.86
N ILE A 520 -15.26 29.11 15.63
CA ILE A 520 -13.89 29.55 15.43
C ILE A 520 -13.56 29.47 13.95
N THR A 521 -13.13 30.59 13.34
CA THR A 521 -12.71 30.61 11.94
C THR A 521 -11.28 31.08 11.75
N TYR A 522 -10.63 30.54 10.73
CA TYR A 522 -9.33 31.02 10.29
C TYR A 522 -9.05 30.63 8.83
N THR A 523 -8.17 31.39 8.18
CA THR A 523 -7.76 31.14 6.79
C THR A 523 -6.26 30.82 6.75
N PRO A 524 -5.83 29.73 6.10
CA PRO A 524 -4.42 29.41 5.97
C PRO A 524 -3.70 30.43 5.09
N THR A 525 -2.47 30.75 5.47
CA THR A 525 -1.64 31.72 4.75
C THR A 525 -0.44 31.03 4.12
N LYS A 526 -0.15 31.38 2.86
CA LYS A 526 1.04 30.93 2.14
C LYS A 526 2.25 31.76 2.54
N ARG A 527 3.30 31.11 3.02
CA ARG A 527 4.59 31.72 3.37
C ARG A 527 5.69 31.05 2.55
N GLY A 528 6.72 31.80 2.19
CA GLY A 528 7.79 31.29 1.36
C GLY A 528 8.78 32.37 0.98
N GLY A 529 9.87 31.95 0.35
CA GLY A 529 10.96 32.83 -0.08
C GLY A 529 11.77 32.17 -1.18
N THR A 530 12.73 32.91 -1.72
CA THR A 530 13.62 32.44 -2.78
C THR A 530 15.08 32.58 -2.36
N ALA A 531 15.93 31.69 -2.86
CA ALA A 531 17.37 31.80 -2.78
C ALA A 531 17.98 31.49 -4.14
N ASP A 532 19.02 32.24 -4.49
CA ASP A 532 19.60 32.21 -5.84
C ASP A 532 20.98 31.55 -5.82
N PHE A 533 21.22 30.71 -6.84
CA PHE A 533 22.52 30.15 -7.19
C PHE A 533 22.94 30.71 -8.55
N THR A 534 24.02 31.49 -8.60
CA THR A 534 24.38 32.25 -9.80
C THR A 534 25.38 31.52 -10.68
N TRP A 535 25.54 32.01 -11.91
CA TRP A 535 26.56 31.52 -12.83
C TRP A 535 27.98 31.66 -12.28
N GLU A 536 28.28 32.71 -11.51
CA GLU A 536 29.58 32.87 -10.85
C GLU A 536 29.82 31.78 -9.80
N ASP A 537 28.79 31.42 -9.02
CA ASP A 537 28.86 30.31 -8.05
C ASP A 537 29.16 28.98 -8.77
N ALA A 538 28.50 28.75 -9.91
CA ALA A 538 28.74 27.59 -10.76
C ALA A 538 30.16 27.59 -11.36
N LEU A 539 30.63 28.75 -11.82
CA LEU A 539 31.97 28.93 -12.40
C LEU A 539 33.06 28.60 -11.39
N ASN A 540 32.87 29.02 -10.14
CA ASN A 540 33.79 28.81 -9.03
C ASN A 540 33.66 27.41 -8.39
N ASP A 541 32.72 26.57 -8.85
CA ASP A 541 32.41 25.26 -8.26
C ASP A 541 32.11 25.39 -6.75
N ASP A 542 31.36 26.42 -6.37
CA ASP A 542 31.08 26.76 -4.97
C ASP A 542 30.07 25.78 -4.35
N LEU A 543 30.61 24.64 -3.92
CA LEU A 543 29.91 23.63 -3.15
C LEU A 543 29.39 24.18 -1.83
N GLY A 544 30.09 25.12 -1.19
CA GLY A 544 29.69 25.66 0.10
C GLY A 544 28.34 26.36 -0.02
N ARG A 545 28.20 27.24 -1.01
CA ARG A 545 26.96 27.96 -1.26
C ARG A 545 25.80 27.06 -1.64
N LEU A 546 26.03 26.03 -2.48
CA LEU A 546 24.97 25.07 -2.82
C LEU A 546 24.50 24.26 -1.60
N LYS A 547 25.42 23.86 -0.71
CA LYS A 547 25.08 23.13 0.54
C LYS A 547 24.28 24.00 1.51
N GLU A 548 24.59 25.29 1.59
CA GLU A 548 23.93 26.21 2.52
C GLU A 548 22.48 26.51 2.15
N ILE A 549 22.14 26.57 0.86
CA ILE A 549 20.80 26.98 0.40
C ILE A 549 19.70 26.08 0.98
N PRO A 550 19.70 24.74 0.81
CA PRO A 550 18.70 23.86 1.41
C PRO A 550 18.60 23.98 2.92
N GLY A 551 19.75 23.99 3.62
CA GLY A 551 19.78 24.05 5.08
C GLY A 551 19.19 25.35 5.62
N LYS A 552 19.56 26.49 5.04
CA LYS A 552 19.06 27.81 5.45
C LYS A 552 17.59 28.00 5.08
N LEU A 553 17.15 27.53 3.91
CA LEU A 553 15.75 27.58 3.51
C LEU A 553 14.87 26.72 4.44
N ALA A 554 15.29 25.48 4.72
CA ALA A 554 14.58 24.58 5.65
C ALA A 554 14.46 25.17 7.05
N LEU A 555 15.58 25.71 7.57
CA LEU A 555 15.62 26.37 8.86
C LEU A 555 14.68 27.58 8.89
N SER A 556 14.68 28.42 7.84
CA SER A 556 13.81 29.58 7.73
C SER A 556 12.33 29.19 7.76
N ALA A 557 11.93 28.16 7.01
CA ALA A 557 10.56 27.64 7.05
C ALA A 557 10.18 27.15 8.45
N LYS A 558 11.10 26.45 9.11
CA LYS A 558 10.88 25.92 10.47
C LYS A 558 10.74 27.02 11.52
N VAL A 559 11.68 27.97 11.53
CA VAL A 559 11.66 29.14 12.41
C VAL A 559 10.42 29.97 12.15
N THR A 560 9.97 30.09 10.90
CA THR A 560 8.72 30.79 10.56
C THR A 560 7.54 30.16 11.28
N LEU A 561 7.32 28.85 11.15
CA LEU A 561 6.23 28.16 11.85
C LEU A 561 6.33 28.34 13.37
N TRP A 562 7.49 28.04 13.94
CA TRP A 562 7.78 28.17 15.37
C TRP A 562 7.50 29.59 15.90
N TYR A 563 8.00 30.61 15.20
CA TYR A 563 7.82 32.02 15.55
C TYR A 563 6.35 32.38 15.53
N TYR A 564 5.63 32.09 14.44
CA TYR A 564 4.21 32.48 14.32
C TYR A 564 3.32 31.83 15.39
N VAL A 565 3.58 30.56 15.75
CA VAL A 565 2.81 29.87 16.79
C VAL A 565 3.10 30.45 18.18
N LEU A 566 4.37 30.56 18.58
CA LEU A 566 4.74 31.06 19.91
C LEU A 566 4.48 32.56 20.07
N ASN A 567 4.53 33.32 18.98
CA ASN A 567 4.21 34.74 18.99
C ASN A 567 2.73 35.00 19.32
N GLU A 568 1.83 34.02 19.19
CA GLU A 568 0.45 34.18 19.69
C GLU A 568 0.40 34.40 21.21
N ILE A 569 1.34 33.81 21.96
CA ILE A 569 1.51 34.07 23.40
C ILE A 569 2.28 35.37 23.62
N ALA A 570 3.43 35.52 22.95
CA ALA A 570 4.40 36.56 23.29
C ALA A 570 3.96 37.98 22.87
N LYS A 571 3.23 38.12 21.76
CA LYS A 571 2.90 39.43 21.19
C LYS A 571 2.18 40.37 22.15
N ALA A 572 2.46 41.65 21.99
CA ALA A 572 1.85 42.73 22.79
C ALA A 572 0.34 42.86 22.52
N THR A 573 -0.08 42.68 21.26
CA THR A 573 -1.51 42.75 20.87
C THR A 573 -2.04 41.34 20.59
N PRO A 574 -2.85 40.76 21.50
CA PRO A 574 -3.39 39.40 21.32
C PRO A 574 -4.33 39.30 20.10
N THR A 575 -4.44 38.10 19.52
CA THR A 575 -5.42 37.82 18.45
C THR A 575 -6.84 37.89 19.03
N SER A 576 -7.78 38.55 18.35
CA SER A 576 -9.20 38.43 18.70
C SER A 576 -9.77 37.05 18.37
N MET A 577 -10.52 36.48 19.30
CA MET A 577 -11.32 35.28 19.11
C MET A 577 -12.50 35.61 18.18
N THR A 578 -12.91 34.70 17.30
CA THR A 578 -13.95 34.99 16.29
C THR A 578 -15.37 34.79 16.78
N TYR A 579 -15.56 34.12 17.93
CA TYR A 579 -16.91 33.86 18.45
C TYR A 579 -17.44 35.02 19.33
N ASP A 580 -16.58 35.95 19.77
CA ASP A 580 -16.95 37.11 20.59
C ASP A 580 -16.22 38.42 20.26
N ASP A 581 -15.29 38.40 19.29
CA ASP A 581 -14.42 39.53 18.90
C ASP A 581 -13.50 40.06 20.02
N VAL A 582 -13.37 39.34 21.14
CA VAL A 582 -12.52 39.72 22.28
C VAL A 582 -11.10 39.18 22.09
N ALA A 583 -10.11 39.97 22.50
CA ALA A 583 -8.70 39.56 22.48
C ALA A 583 -8.47 38.25 23.26
N TRP A 584 -7.63 37.35 22.75
CA TRP A 584 -7.39 36.04 23.35
C TRP A 584 -6.97 36.15 24.81
N PHE A 585 -6.14 37.14 25.14
CA PHE A 585 -5.85 37.57 26.51
C PHE A 585 -6.63 38.84 26.82
N HIS A 586 -7.63 38.75 27.69
CA HIS A 586 -8.47 39.88 28.06
C HIS A 586 -9.03 39.75 29.48
N ALA A 587 -9.41 40.88 30.08
CA ALA A 587 -10.06 40.90 31.39
C ALA A 587 -11.42 40.17 31.37
N ASP A 588 -12.20 40.32 30.29
CA ASP A 588 -13.51 39.66 30.14
C ASP A 588 -13.40 38.14 30.02
N HIS A 589 -12.28 37.65 29.48
CA HIS A 589 -11.92 36.22 29.49
C HIS A 589 -11.37 35.74 30.84
N SER A 590 -11.19 36.65 31.81
CA SER A 590 -10.58 36.38 33.11
C SER A 590 -9.23 35.67 33.00
N ASN A 591 -8.47 35.97 31.94
CA ASN A 591 -7.22 35.29 31.62
C ASN A 591 -6.01 36.21 31.42
N LEU A 592 -6.11 37.45 31.91
CA LEU A 592 -5.07 38.46 31.87
C LEU A 592 -4.89 39.12 33.24
N GLY A 593 -3.64 39.29 33.66
CA GLY A 593 -3.25 39.98 34.90
C GLY A 593 -1.92 40.71 34.78
N SER A 594 -1.42 41.26 35.89
CA SER A 594 -0.17 42.04 35.98
C SER A 594 0.79 41.61 37.10
N THR A 595 0.65 40.40 37.63
CA THR A 595 1.48 39.89 38.73
C THR A 595 2.83 39.38 38.22
N ALA A 596 3.93 39.80 38.84
CA ALA A 596 5.27 39.29 38.55
C ALA A 596 5.39 37.78 38.77
N LEU A 597 6.39 37.15 38.14
CA LEU A 597 6.63 35.71 38.29
C LEU A 597 7.12 35.38 39.70
N THR A 598 6.22 34.84 40.51
CA THR A 598 6.42 34.46 41.91
C THR A 598 5.63 33.18 42.22
N VAL A 599 5.89 32.51 43.35
CA VAL A 599 5.13 31.34 43.83
C VAL A 599 3.66 31.73 44.05
N ALA A 600 3.41 32.92 44.61
CA ALA A 600 2.07 33.48 44.77
C ALA A 600 1.40 33.75 43.40
N GLY A 601 2.14 34.30 42.44
CA GLY A 601 1.66 34.54 41.07
C GLY A 601 1.24 33.25 40.36
N ILE A 602 2.08 32.22 40.42
CA ILE A 602 1.77 30.88 39.85
C ILE A 602 0.53 30.28 40.53
N THR A 603 0.41 30.40 41.85
CA THR A 603 -0.78 29.93 42.58
C THR A 603 -2.06 30.59 42.07
N ALA A 604 -2.02 31.91 41.86
CA ALA A 604 -3.17 32.67 41.36
C ALA A 604 -3.54 32.28 39.93
N VAL A 605 -2.54 32.15 39.04
CA VAL A 605 -2.74 31.73 37.65
C VAL A 605 -3.30 30.31 37.56
N ARG A 606 -2.74 29.38 38.34
CA ARG A 606 -3.22 28.00 38.39
C ARG A 606 -4.68 27.94 38.82
N LYS A 607 -5.03 28.69 39.88
CA LYS A 607 -6.43 28.80 40.33
C LYS A 607 -7.31 29.34 39.22
N ALA A 608 -6.91 30.43 38.57
CA ALA A 608 -7.69 31.07 37.52
C ALA A 608 -8.00 30.10 36.37
N ILE A 609 -7.01 29.36 35.85
CA ILE A 609 -7.20 28.36 34.78
C ILE A 609 -8.15 27.24 35.24
N MET A 610 -7.98 26.72 36.46
CA MET A 610 -8.84 25.63 36.96
C MET A 610 -10.29 26.06 37.19
N THR A 611 -10.52 27.33 37.55
CA THR A 611 -11.86 27.87 37.86
C THR A 611 -12.55 28.50 36.66
N GLN A 612 -11.98 28.41 35.46
CA GLN A 612 -12.68 28.82 34.24
C GLN A 612 -13.94 27.97 34.07
N THR A 613 -15.07 28.62 33.79
CA THR A 613 -16.34 27.94 33.57
C THR A 613 -16.43 27.40 32.15
N VAL A 614 -17.05 26.22 31.99
CA VAL A 614 -17.33 25.69 30.65
C VAL A 614 -18.32 26.60 29.90
N LEU A 615 -18.34 26.51 28.58
CA LEU A 615 -19.32 27.22 27.77
C LEU A 615 -20.76 26.79 28.15
N SER A 616 -21.65 27.77 28.29
CA SER A 616 -23.09 27.60 28.61
C SER A 616 -23.44 27.07 30.00
N ALA A 617 -22.48 26.74 30.87
CA ALA A 617 -22.74 26.33 32.25
C ALA A 617 -21.83 27.06 33.24
N SER A 618 -22.41 27.94 34.05
CA SER A 618 -21.66 28.79 34.99
C SER A 618 -21.34 28.09 36.31
N THR A 619 -22.02 26.98 36.61
CA THR A 619 -21.77 26.18 37.83
C THR A 619 -20.66 25.15 37.63
N ILE A 620 -20.29 24.86 36.37
CA ILE A 620 -19.32 23.82 36.02
C ILE A 620 -17.99 24.48 35.64
N ASN A 621 -16.97 24.21 36.45
CA ASN A 621 -15.59 24.60 36.15
C ASN A 621 -14.91 23.53 35.29
N ILE A 622 -14.07 23.95 34.36
CA ILE A 622 -13.29 23.07 33.49
C ILE A 622 -12.32 22.19 34.30
N GLY A 623 -11.72 22.72 35.37
CA GLY A 623 -10.76 21.98 36.18
C GLY A 623 -9.45 21.63 35.44
N ALA A 624 -9.11 22.39 34.39
CA ALA A 624 -7.90 22.15 33.59
C ALA A 624 -6.63 22.36 34.42
N THR A 625 -5.70 21.41 34.35
CA THR A 625 -4.42 21.51 35.05
C THR A 625 -3.38 22.19 34.15
N PRO A 626 -2.79 23.32 34.56
CA PRO A 626 -1.66 23.93 33.87
C PRO A 626 -0.46 22.98 33.81
N LYS A 627 0.24 22.96 32.67
CA LYS A 627 1.40 22.08 32.44
C LYS A 627 2.63 22.87 32.02
N TYR A 628 2.49 23.83 31.12
CA TYR A 628 3.62 24.59 30.58
C TYR A 628 3.64 26.01 31.16
N LEU A 629 4.82 26.43 31.60
CA LEU A 629 5.15 27.80 32.00
C LEU A 629 5.98 28.43 30.87
N TRP A 630 5.38 29.36 30.15
CA TRP A 630 6.01 30.10 29.05
C TRP A 630 6.62 31.39 29.59
N ILE A 631 7.92 31.57 29.31
CA ILE A 631 8.69 32.71 29.82
C ILE A 631 9.66 33.26 28.76
N PRO A 632 10.03 34.55 28.86
CA PRO A 632 11.18 35.11 28.17
C PRO A 632 12.49 34.65 28.84
N PRO A 633 13.64 34.71 28.13
CA PRO A 633 14.94 34.34 28.69
C PRO A 633 15.31 35.06 29.98
N SER A 634 14.96 36.34 30.14
CA SER A 634 15.24 37.12 31.35
C SER A 634 14.64 36.52 32.62
N LEU A 635 13.53 35.78 32.52
CA LEU A 635 12.86 35.16 33.66
C LEU A 635 13.31 33.72 33.94
N GLU A 636 14.23 33.13 33.15
CA GLU A 636 14.64 31.73 33.32
C GLU A 636 15.22 31.45 34.71
N GLY A 637 16.07 32.35 35.23
CA GLY A 637 16.66 32.20 36.56
C GLY A 637 15.58 32.18 37.66
N THR A 638 14.61 33.08 37.58
CA THR A 638 13.48 33.18 38.52
C THR A 638 12.59 31.93 38.43
N ALA A 639 12.24 31.50 37.22
CA ALA A 639 11.42 30.30 37.00
C ALA A 639 12.09 29.03 37.54
N ARG A 640 13.40 28.85 37.28
CA ARG A 640 14.16 27.71 37.82
C ARG A 640 14.23 27.77 39.34
N LYS A 641 14.46 28.94 39.92
CA LYS A 641 14.45 29.11 41.39
C LYS A 641 13.11 28.67 41.98
N ILE A 642 12.00 29.06 41.35
CA ILE A 642 10.65 28.70 41.82
C ILE A 642 10.33 27.23 41.62
N LEU A 643 10.71 26.61 40.51
CA LEU A 643 10.29 25.23 40.21
C LEU A 643 11.25 24.15 40.69
N MET A 644 12.51 24.49 40.98
CA MET A 644 13.54 23.51 41.37
C MET A 644 13.93 23.58 42.85
N SER A 645 13.58 24.67 43.56
CA SER A 645 13.86 24.81 44.99
C SER A 645 12.94 23.92 45.84
N ASP A 646 13.50 23.26 46.86
CA ASP A 646 12.72 22.51 47.86
C ASP A 646 11.92 23.42 48.79
N LEU A 647 12.43 24.63 49.04
CA LEU A 647 11.83 25.61 49.92
C LEU A 647 11.24 26.76 49.12
N ASP A 648 10.17 27.36 49.64
CA ASP A 648 9.46 28.45 48.99
C ASP A 648 10.35 29.71 48.92
N PRO A 649 10.72 30.17 47.71
CA PRO A 649 11.58 31.33 47.55
C PRO A 649 10.91 32.69 47.82
N ASP A 650 9.57 32.74 47.94
CA ASP A 650 8.82 33.95 48.26
C ASP A 650 8.69 34.18 49.77
N ILE A 651 8.98 33.16 50.59
CA ILE A 651 8.88 33.22 52.04
C ILE A 651 10.25 33.56 52.64
N ALA A 652 10.26 34.56 53.53
CA ALA A 652 11.46 34.94 54.26
C ALA A 652 12.07 33.76 55.02
N ASP A 653 13.39 33.69 55.05
CA ASP A 653 14.18 32.61 55.67
C ASP A 653 13.86 31.20 55.14
N TYR A 654 13.16 31.08 54.00
CA TYR A 654 12.79 29.81 53.39
C TYR A 654 12.02 28.89 54.35
N ALA A 655 11.18 29.48 55.20
CA ALA A 655 10.52 28.81 56.33
C ALA A 655 9.41 27.81 55.94
N ALA A 656 9.10 27.67 54.65
CA ALA A 656 8.05 26.79 54.14
C ALA A 656 8.55 25.93 52.97
N ALA A 657 7.95 24.75 52.82
CA ALA A 657 8.19 23.90 51.66
C ALA A 657 7.55 24.51 50.42
N ASN A 658 8.21 24.38 49.27
CA ASN A 658 7.71 24.88 48.01
C ASN A 658 6.52 24.03 47.49
N PRO A 659 5.31 24.61 47.32
CA PRO A 659 4.15 23.86 46.84
C PRO A 659 4.22 23.48 45.36
N TRP A 660 5.07 24.15 44.57
CA TRP A 660 5.12 24.01 43.10
C TRP A 660 6.42 23.42 42.57
N LYS A 661 7.22 22.79 43.43
CA LYS A 661 8.43 22.09 43.01
C LYS A 661 8.07 21.02 41.98
N ASP A 662 8.75 21.03 40.83
CA ASP A 662 8.58 20.11 39.70
C ASP A 662 7.14 20.01 39.15
N ALA A 663 6.28 20.99 39.46
CA ALA A 663 4.86 20.93 39.10
C ALA A 663 4.57 21.29 37.63
N PHE A 664 5.46 22.05 36.99
CA PHE A 664 5.28 22.57 35.63
C PHE A 664 6.55 22.46 34.80
N GLU A 665 6.38 22.39 33.49
CA GLU A 665 7.47 22.37 32.53
C GLU A 665 7.78 23.79 32.05
N ILE A 666 9.03 24.23 32.24
CA ILE A 666 9.49 25.52 31.74
C ILE A 666 9.66 25.44 30.21
N ARG A 667 9.13 26.45 29.51
CA ARG A 667 9.33 26.68 28.08
C ARG A 667 9.76 28.12 27.83
N ILE A 668 10.91 28.28 27.19
CA ILE A 668 11.51 29.59 26.93
C ILE A 668 11.13 30.02 25.51
N ILE A 669 10.61 31.23 25.37
CA ILE A 669 10.37 31.88 24.08
C ILE A 669 11.51 32.89 23.83
N PRO A 670 12.54 32.54 23.05
CA PRO A 670 13.79 33.30 22.97
C PRO A 670 13.64 34.73 22.45
N PHE A 671 12.60 35.03 21.68
CA PHE A 671 12.35 36.35 21.12
C PHE A 671 11.41 37.22 21.99
N TRP A 672 10.89 36.69 23.10
CA TRP A 672 9.91 37.40 23.91
C TRP A 672 10.54 38.58 24.67
N ASP A 673 11.80 38.51 25.12
CA ASP A 673 12.50 39.66 25.73
C ASP A 673 12.45 40.93 24.88
N ALA A 674 12.48 40.80 23.55
CA ALA A 674 12.42 41.95 22.64
C ALA A 674 11.02 42.60 22.55
N ILE A 675 10.00 41.93 23.08
CA ILE A 675 8.60 42.39 23.14
C ILE A 675 8.28 42.85 24.57
N ASP A 676 8.55 41.97 25.53
CA ASP A 676 8.30 42.16 26.96
C ASP A 676 9.14 41.13 27.75
N ASP A 677 10.11 41.62 28.52
CA ASP A 677 11.06 40.82 29.30
C ASP A 677 10.51 40.39 30.67
N ASN A 678 9.33 40.90 31.06
CA ASN A 678 8.71 40.63 32.36
C ASN A 678 7.39 39.85 32.25
N ALA A 679 6.77 39.80 31.05
CA ALA A 679 5.56 39.02 30.83
C ALA A 679 5.82 37.51 30.88
N TRP A 680 4.81 36.77 31.34
CA TRP A 680 4.84 35.31 31.38
C TRP A 680 3.44 34.74 31.20
N ALA A 681 3.33 33.48 30.80
CA ALA A 681 2.04 32.84 30.59
C ALA A 681 2.07 31.37 31.03
N MET A 682 0.91 30.83 31.39
CA MET A 682 0.74 29.40 31.63
C MET A 682 -0.37 28.85 30.75
N THR A 683 -0.16 27.63 30.27
CA THR A 683 -1.16 26.90 29.48
C THR A 683 -1.49 25.57 30.17
N ALA A 684 -2.76 25.19 30.12
CA ALA A 684 -3.22 23.83 30.37
C ALA A 684 -2.56 22.83 29.42
N ASP A 685 -2.64 21.54 29.76
CA ASP A 685 -2.32 20.50 28.78
C ASP A 685 -3.27 20.63 27.58
N PRO A 686 -2.77 20.82 26.34
CA PRO A 686 -3.61 20.96 25.15
C PRO A 686 -4.47 19.73 24.84
N ALA A 687 -4.17 18.57 25.44
CA ALA A 687 -5.00 17.38 25.37
C ALA A 687 -6.25 17.47 26.25
N MET A 688 -6.23 18.28 27.31
CA MET A 688 -7.38 18.52 28.19
C MET A 688 -8.25 19.67 27.67
N VAL A 689 -7.61 20.79 27.28
CA VAL A 689 -8.30 21.96 26.72
C VAL A 689 -7.53 22.44 25.50
N PRO A 690 -8.13 22.46 24.31
CA PRO A 690 -7.45 22.88 23.11
C PRO A 690 -7.17 24.39 23.16
N VAL A 691 -5.88 24.76 23.16
CA VAL A 691 -5.45 26.16 23.33
C VAL A 691 -5.38 26.86 21.96
N ILE A 692 -4.70 26.23 20.99
CA ILE A 692 -4.47 26.75 19.64
C ILE A 692 -4.51 25.59 18.63
N GLU A 693 -4.98 25.87 17.42
CA GLU A 693 -4.90 24.94 16.28
C GLU A 693 -3.84 25.39 15.29
N VAL A 694 -3.14 24.43 14.69
CA VAL A 694 -2.33 24.66 13.49
C VAL A 694 -2.81 23.73 12.38
N GLY A 695 -3.29 24.30 11.29
CA GLY A 695 -3.75 23.56 10.13
C GLY A 695 -2.77 23.65 8.97
N PHE A 696 -2.38 22.51 8.41
CA PHE A 696 -1.50 22.43 7.23
C PHE A 696 -2.29 22.09 5.97
N LEU A 697 -2.01 22.80 4.87
CA LEU A 697 -2.65 22.52 3.59
C LEU A 697 -2.26 21.12 3.09
N GLY A 698 -3.26 20.29 2.77
CA GLY A 698 -3.09 18.90 2.36
C GLY A 698 -2.43 18.00 3.41
N GLY A 699 -2.39 18.42 4.68
CA GLY A 699 -1.75 17.69 5.78
C GLY A 699 -0.22 17.66 5.66
N LYS A 700 0.35 18.46 4.75
CA LYS A 700 1.78 18.48 4.48
C LYS A 700 2.48 19.45 5.41
N GLU A 701 3.06 18.91 6.49
CA GLU A 701 3.83 19.74 7.44
C GLU A 701 5.18 20.19 6.87
N THR A 702 5.79 19.42 5.97
CA THR A 702 7.07 19.76 5.35
C THR A 702 6.91 20.81 4.24
N PRO A 703 7.85 21.75 4.10
CA PRO A 703 7.79 22.73 3.01
C PRO A 703 8.01 22.10 1.62
N ASP A 704 7.47 22.74 0.59
CA ASP A 704 7.75 22.46 -0.81
C ASP A 704 8.99 23.22 -1.28
N LEU A 705 9.82 22.58 -2.11
CA LEU A 705 10.90 23.19 -2.87
C LEU A 705 10.59 23.15 -4.38
N ALA A 706 10.83 24.24 -5.10
CA ALA A 706 10.72 24.29 -6.56
C ALA A 706 11.79 25.20 -7.15
N THR A 707 12.22 24.93 -8.38
CA THR A 707 13.07 25.79 -9.20
C THR A 707 12.24 26.46 -10.28
N GLU A 708 12.74 27.56 -10.83
CA GLU A 708 12.12 28.16 -12.02
C GLU A 708 12.22 27.26 -13.28
N ALA A 709 11.34 27.51 -14.25
CA ALA A 709 11.24 26.78 -15.52
C ALA A 709 12.15 27.37 -16.61
N GLU A 710 12.61 26.57 -17.59
CA GLU A 710 13.73 26.89 -18.54
C GLU A 710 13.70 28.29 -19.19
N ASN A 711 12.51 28.83 -19.41
CA ASN A 711 12.29 30.11 -20.10
C ASN A 711 11.85 31.24 -19.15
N SER A 712 12.17 31.14 -17.86
CA SER A 712 11.88 32.18 -16.87
C SER A 712 12.86 33.36 -16.97
N GLY A 713 12.41 34.51 -16.49
CA GLY A 713 13.16 35.76 -16.61
C GLY A 713 14.49 35.78 -15.86
N SER A 714 14.72 34.98 -14.82
CA SER A 714 15.90 35.11 -13.95
C SER A 714 17.23 34.71 -14.62
N ASN A 715 17.23 33.77 -15.55
CA ASN A 715 18.42 33.41 -16.35
C ASN A 715 18.68 34.34 -17.47
N PHE A 716 17.63 34.71 -18.19
CA PHE A 716 17.78 35.67 -19.26
C PHE A 716 18.21 37.05 -18.74
N SER A 717 17.74 37.45 -17.55
CA SER A 717 18.07 38.75 -16.97
C SER A 717 19.30 38.75 -16.06
N ALA A 718 19.66 37.62 -15.44
CA ALA A 718 20.65 37.60 -14.36
C ALA A 718 21.45 36.28 -14.22
N ASP A 719 21.46 35.39 -15.23
CA ASP A 719 22.27 34.16 -15.28
C ASP A 719 22.27 33.35 -13.95
N LYS A 720 21.09 33.07 -13.39
CA LYS A 720 20.94 32.39 -12.08
C LYS A 720 19.82 31.36 -12.06
N VAL A 721 19.92 30.39 -11.15
CA VAL A 721 18.85 29.45 -10.78
C VAL A 721 18.23 29.92 -9.47
N THR A 722 16.92 30.13 -9.46
CA THR A 722 16.16 30.50 -8.26
C THR A 722 15.50 29.28 -7.64
N TYR A 723 15.80 28.99 -6.37
CA TYR A 723 15.11 28.00 -5.56
C TYR A 723 14.04 28.68 -4.71
N ARG A 724 12.78 28.28 -4.87
CA ARG A 724 11.64 28.75 -4.09
C ARG A 724 11.24 27.71 -3.05
N ILE A 725 11.21 28.11 -1.78
CA ILE A 725 10.57 27.34 -0.72
C ILE A 725 9.16 27.87 -0.43
N ARG A 726 8.20 26.98 -0.18
CA ARG A 726 6.82 27.32 0.18
C ARG A 726 6.32 26.45 1.32
N GLN A 727 5.66 27.05 2.29
CA GLN A 727 4.88 26.35 3.31
C GLN A 727 3.54 27.05 3.49
N VAL A 728 2.46 26.29 3.61
CA VAL A 728 1.11 26.84 3.75
C VAL A 728 0.50 26.30 5.03
N PHE A 729 0.24 27.19 5.98
CA PHE A 729 -0.39 26.84 7.24
C PHE A 729 -1.26 27.98 7.77
N GLY A 730 -2.35 27.61 8.43
CA GLY A 730 -3.19 28.48 9.24
C GLY A 730 -2.97 28.19 10.72
N LEU A 731 -3.17 29.20 11.56
CA LEU A 731 -3.18 29.03 13.00
C LEU A 731 -4.21 29.96 13.61
N LYS A 732 -4.85 29.52 14.69
CA LYS A 732 -5.81 30.33 15.43
C LYS A 732 -5.97 29.81 16.86
N PRO A 733 -6.01 30.69 17.87
CA PRO A 733 -6.44 30.30 19.21
C PRO A 733 -7.85 29.69 19.19
N LEU A 734 -8.03 28.57 19.89
CA LEU A 734 -9.31 27.84 19.96
C LEU A 734 -10.07 28.13 21.26
N ASP A 735 -9.36 28.23 22.38
CA ASP A 735 -9.98 28.47 23.69
C ASP A 735 -9.15 29.47 24.51
N HIS A 736 -9.83 30.42 25.14
CA HIS A 736 -9.22 31.34 26.09
C HIS A 736 -9.09 30.72 27.49
N ARG A 737 -9.91 29.71 27.79
CA ARG A 737 -10.05 29.12 29.13
C ARG A 737 -8.86 28.25 29.55
N GLY A 738 -8.11 27.73 28.57
CA GLY A 738 -6.93 26.90 28.80
C GLY A 738 -5.64 27.67 29.02
N VAL A 739 -5.66 29.01 29.05
CA VAL A 739 -4.45 29.83 29.10
C VAL A 739 -4.64 31.03 30.03
N TYR A 740 -3.55 31.57 30.56
CA TYR A 740 -3.54 32.82 31.30
C TYR A 740 -2.20 33.54 31.07
N LYS A 741 -2.24 34.86 30.84
CA LYS A 741 -1.05 35.71 30.67
C LYS A 741 -0.95 36.76 31.77
N GLN A 742 0.26 36.99 32.24
CA GLN A 742 0.61 38.02 33.20
C GLN A 742 1.54 39.01 32.50
N VAL A 743 1.21 40.30 32.60
CA VAL A 743 1.97 41.41 32.01
C VAL A 743 2.27 42.41 33.13
N PRO A 744 3.33 42.15 33.92
CA PRO A 744 3.78 43.07 34.96
C PRO A 744 4.16 44.43 34.37
N ALA A 745 4.02 45.48 35.18
CA ALA A 745 4.32 46.85 34.78
C ALA A 745 5.82 47.16 34.74
#